data_AF-A0A3D4ZZV8-F1
#
_entry.id   AF-A0A3D4ZZV8-F1
#
_cell.length_a   1.000
_cell.length_b   1.000
_cell.length_c   1.000
_cell.angle_alpha   90.00
_cell.angle_beta   90.00
_cell.angle_gamma   90.00
#
_symmetry.space_group_name_H-M   'P 1'
#
loop_
_entity.id
_entity.type
_entity.pdbx_description
1 polymer ?
#
loop_
_entity_poly.entity_id
_entity_poly.type
_entity_poly.pdbx_seq_one_letter_code
_entity_poly.pdbx_strand_id
1 'polypeptide(L)'
;MLPEGAPVTEDDRDDDGLWAICQIDPDNNPWLFAENTVLKSDSRSAEEGGTLPPLQLTAHGLLPGLYQAFASDPKRDAAFSLDARDWLRAVGGAGEVALGVVRVTGPLTVWVDHRYLTADNPGPVYVDYLRLMPVYEVDGGLERPTPPPPYLERAEITQTQLCLLNGAGVPRHQEWVTAGLPFARGAFHVTDGLELPGTSALTAVPLVTWPDGSVKWLRVCFRADVPAETPTPLRLRYGPAVPAAATPPPPPQRTAAGYTLRAGALEVHVQDGVWDGIVLRGQTLVDRAPAVRLATDSGLQLTQLLVDSATPEHAATPGLLITGRLGHDGVAGPFRFFARLCERAPETLGITFGVTNEADEVFQPERGCGPAVPLTELTLVIGGVQVSPASLEWPSGAVPFVTSDQTLLQTGAGRSVAEFLGAWSLRAGQQTLAEGERTEGWVDLRQPGRGLAVGVREFVERYPGALSVRRQGDETEVEVSLWPRHEGGILRWAQGTQLVTEMALFAHDGSAPATRRQACLAAVLHPVRAVLPAEHYCQTGVFGPLSTHREQRLAPYLDSRDAFFQDLLVHRRAYGREDWGDFFDNNGYVRGSGRLWTNMEWEFPAYLIHQFACTGDADYLEAAEQAARHFASIDIIHHSSRPAWQGGSYVHTGDLREGHQVDPPDFAHAGWTQGLLWVHYLCGDELLVEAANGLADYVVRNMPPQGPYQTQPAFSMWNCSRQAGNPILTLASVWDLTRRPEHLAALDRLVDFALRVQDPRLGCWSTPFYEEPVHHRPSPDYSGILFRGLYTYWQLTGDARVARAFNRLEDFLLGRHPLETRRYLRPESYYRQTIVNVGVPCALSATFSSDPGPLIELGLKELERGFPAGEVKAVGVRSAPGVFSSGAHLIGAHAAHAEPEQ
;
A
#
# COMPACT_ATOMS: atom_id res chain seq x y z
N MET A 1 13.19 -49.26 11.64
CA MET A 1 13.44 -49.00 10.21
C MET A 1 13.11 -50.26 9.43
N LEU A 2 12.20 -50.18 8.46
CA LEU A 2 11.84 -51.28 7.56
C LEU A 2 12.41 -51.01 6.13
N PRO A 3 12.59 -52.05 5.30
CA PRO A 3 13.32 -51.97 4.03
C PRO A 3 12.47 -51.41 2.88
N GLU A 4 13.11 -50.80 1.88
CA GLU A 4 12.49 -50.28 0.65
C GLU A 4 12.03 -51.40 -0.30
N GLY A 5 10.83 -51.26 -0.87
CA GLY A 5 10.35 -52.03 -2.03
C GLY A 5 9.28 -53.11 -1.77
N ALA A 6 8.79 -53.28 -0.54
CA ALA A 6 7.63 -54.14 -0.28
C ALA A 6 6.30 -53.37 -0.52
N PRO A 7 5.24 -53.98 -1.10
CA PRO A 7 3.93 -53.36 -1.13
C PRO A 7 3.45 -53.15 0.31
N VAL A 8 2.97 -51.93 0.61
CA VAL A 8 2.21 -51.65 1.84
C VAL A 8 1.02 -52.61 1.88
N THR A 9 0.76 -53.27 3.02
CA THR A 9 -0.36 -54.22 3.19
C THR A 9 -1.37 -53.66 4.18
N GLU A 10 -2.65 -53.79 3.83
CA GLU A 10 -3.87 -53.33 4.53
C GLU A 10 -4.48 -54.41 5.44
N ASP A 11 -3.75 -55.48 5.73
CA ASP A 11 -4.36 -56.60 6.43
C ASP A 11 -4.50 -56.27 7.92
N ASP A 12 -5.75 -56.22 8.41
CA ASP A 12 -6.04 -56.47 9.82
C ASP A 12 -5.65 -57.92 10.12
N ARG A 13 -4.66 -58.07 11.00
CA ARG A 13 -3.86 -59.30 11.12
C ARG A 13 -4.03 -60.02 12.46
N ASP A 14 -4.66 -59.38 13.43
CA ASP A 14 -5.15 -60.06 14.63
C ASP A 14 -6.62 -60.49 14.48
N ASP A 15 -7.31 -59.83 13.54
CA ASP A 15 -8.76 -59.70 13.33
C ASP A 15 -9.54 -59.33 14.62
N ASP A 16 -8.84 -58.74 15.59
CA ASP A 16 -9.37 -58.07 16.77
C ASP A 16 -9.45 -56.54 16.58
N GLY A 17 -8.92 -56.01 15.47
CA GLY A 17 -9.67 -55.24 14.47
C GLY A 17 -10.04 -53.81 14.77
N LEU A 18 -9.19 -53.16 15.57
CA LEU A 18 -9.23 -51.71 15.75
C LEU A 18 -8.28 -51.09 14.72
N TRP A 19 -8.85 -50.80 13.53
CA TRP A 19 -8.40 -49.88 12.48
C TRP A 19 -7.53 -50.45 11.36
N ALA A 20 -8.10 -50.51 10.16
CA ALA A 20 -7.36 -50.47 8.91
C ALA A 20 -7.03 -49.00 8.55
N ILE A 21 -5.73 -48.70 8.45
CA ILE A 21 -5.23 -47.51 7.77
C ILE A 21 -5.40 -47.77 6.28
N CYS A 22 -6.52 -47.31 5.70
CA CYS A 22 -6.71 -47.36 4.26
C CYS A 22 -6.06 -46.13 3.64
N GLN A 23 -5.13 -46.35 2.71
CA GLN A 23 -4.66 -45.27 1.86
C GLN A 23 -5.75 -44.94 0.84
N ILE A 24 -6.31 -43.73 0.92
CA ILE A 24 -7.16 -43.26 -0.18
C ILE A 24 -6.28 -42.79 -1.32
N ASP A 25 -6.71 -43.08 -2.53
CA ASP A 25 -6.30 -42.32 -3.72
C ASP A 25 -6.41 -40.81 -3.43
N PRO A 26 -5.31 -40.04 -3.55
CA PRO A 26 -5.30 -38.59 -3.32
C PRO A 26 -6.42 -37.85 -4.06
N ASP A 27 -6.83 -38.33 -5.24
CA ASP A 27 -7.92 -37.75 -6.03
C ASP A 27 -9.29 -37.80 -5.31
N ASN A 28 -9.41 -38.63 -4.27
CA ASN A 28 -10.61 -38.82 -3.46
C ASN A 28 -10.47 -38.34 -2.00
N ASN A 29 -9.35 -37.70 -1.60
CA ASN A 29 -9.12 -37.14 -0.25
C ASN A 29 -8.53 -35.71 -0.25
N PRO A 30 -9.35 -34.69 -0.55
CA PRO A 30 -8.87 -33.33 -0.78
C PRO A 30 -8.45 -32.50 0.44
N TRP A 31 -8.50 -33.02 1.68
CA TRP A 31 -8.36 -32.16 2.86
C TRP A 31 -7.42 -32.68 3.97
N LEU A 32 -6.89 -33.91 3.86
CA LEU A 32 -5.72 -34.47 4.58
C LEU A 32 -5.38 -34.02 6.01
N PHE A 33 -6.34 -33.86 6.91
CA PHE A 33 -5.97 -33.79 8.33
C PHE A 33 -5.66 -35.18 8.95
N ALA A 34 -5.71 -36.28 8.18
CA ALA A 34 -5.33 -37.63 8.63
C ALA A 34 -4.36 -38.39 7.69
N GLU A 35 -3.25 -37.80 7.22
CA GLU A 35 -2.13 -38.55 6.58
C GLU A 35 -2.46 -39.46 5.38
N ASN A 36 -3.41 -39.11 4.49
CA ASN A 36 -3.95 -40.00 3.44
C ASN A 36 -4.47 -41.33 3.98
N THR A 37 -4.73 -41.36 5.28
CA THR A 37 -5.00 -42.54 6.07
C THR A 37 -6.39 -42.35 6.63
N VAL A 38 -7.33 -43.08 6.06
CA VAL A 38 -8.63 -43.19 6.69
C VAL A 38 -8.46 -44.16 7.82
N LEU A 39 -8.95 -43.79 8.99
CA LEU A 39 -9.18 -44.74 10.05
C LEU A 39 -10.49 -45.46 9.74
N LYS A 40 -10.37 -46.61 9.08
CA LYS A 40 -11.48 -47.50 8.77
C LYS A 40 -11.55 -48.53 9.90
N SER A 41 -12.59 -48.50 10.73
CA SER A 41 -12.83 -49.61 11.65
C SER A 41 -13.53 -50.74 10.89
N ASP A 42 -12.80 -51.75 10.47
CA ASP A 42 -13.29 -53.02 9.90
C ASP A 42 -14.03 -53.92 10.90
N SER A 43 -14.49 -53.35 12.01
CA SER A 43 -15.26 -54.04 13.01
C SER A 43 -16.50 -54.73 12.43
N ARG A 44 -16.65 -55.97 12.88
CA ARG A 44 -17.67 -56.94 12.50
C ARG A 44 -19.07 -56.35 12.37
N SER A 45 -19.85 -56.98 11.48
CA SER A 45 -21.27 -56.76 11.21
C SER A 45 -22.07 -56.30 12.43
N ALA A 46 -23.05 -55.43 12.17
CA ALA A 46 -24.07 -54.80 13.02
C ALA A 46 -24.70 -55.58 14.22
N GLU A 47 -24.28 -56.80 14.52
CA GLU A 47 -24.81 -57.70 15.54
C GLU A 47 -24.27 -57.46 16.97
N GLU A 48 -23.10 -56.85 17.16
CA GLU A 48 -22.48 -56.66 18.51
C GLU A 48 -22.94 -55.39 19.26
N GLY A 49 -23.74 -54.53 18.64
CA GLY A 49 -24.53 -53.52 19.36
C GLY A 49 -23.77 -52.39 20.08
N GLY A 50 -22.50 -52.11 19.73
CA GLY A 50 -21.77 -50.94 20.25
C GLY A 50 -20.83 -51.20 21.43
N THR A 51 -20.22 -52.39 21.52
CA THR A 51 -19.36 -52.78 22.66
C THR A 51 -17.85 -52.57 22.45
N LEU A 52 -17.39 -52.08 21.29
CA LEU A 52 -15.96 -51.84 21.05
C LEU A 52 -15.49 -50.51 21.68
N PRO A 53 -14.19 -50.36 22.00
CA PRO A 53 -13.68 -49.11 22.52
C PRO A 53 -13.75 -47.97 21.47
N PRO A 54 -13.94 -46.71 21.89
CA PRO A 54 -13.87 -45.57 20.99
C PRO A 54 -12.48 -45.36 20.35
N LEU A 55 -12.46 -44.90 19.09
CA LEU A 55 -11.29 -44.35 18.40
C LEU A 55 -10.70 -43.18 19.18
N GLN A 56 -9.41 -42.94 19.02
CA GLN A 56 -8.75 -41.72 19.50
C GLN A 56 -7.96 -41.06 18.37
N LEU A 57 -8.37 -39.87 17.96
CA LEU A 57 -7.68 -39.03 17.00
C LEU A 57 -6.93 -37.94 17.75
N THR A 58 -5.60 -37.99 17.81
CA THR A 58 -4.81 -37.02 18.59
C THR A 58 -4.02 -36.07 17.71
N ALA A 59 -4.29 -34.77 17.82
CA ALA A 59 -3.54 -33.69 17.21
C ALA A 59 -2.47 -33.15 18.16
N HIS A 60 -1.22 -33.10 17.70
CA HIS A 60 -0.06 -32.60 18.45
C HIS A 60 0.46 -31.27 17.88
N GLY A 61 1.22 -30.53 18.69
CA GLY A 61 1.93 -29.32 18.23
C GLY A 61 1.04 -28.10 17.98
N LEU A 62 -0.25 -28.17 18.32
CA LEU A 62 -1.17 -27.05 18.27
C LEU A 62 -0.74 -25.96 19.26
N LEU A 63 -0.81 -24.70 18.84
CA LEU A 63 -0.62 -23.58 19.76
C LEU A 63 -1.78 -23.51 20.76
N PRO A 64 -1.55 -23.10 22.02
CA PRO A 64 -2.61 -22.95 22.99
C PRO A 64 -3.68 -21.94 22.57
N GLY A 65 -4.94 -22.19 22.95
CA GLY A 65 -6.07 -21.28 22.72
C GLY A 65 -7.37 -22.01 22.39
N LEU A 66 -8.43 -21.26 22.07
CA LEU A 66 -9.70 -21.85 21.63
C LEU A 66 -9.68 -22.21 20.14
N TYR A 67 -10.24 -23.38 19.83
CA TYR A 67 -10.47 -23.83 18.46
C TYR A 67 -11.91 -24.31 18.34
N GLN A 68 -12.59 -23.92 17.27
CA GLN A 68 -13.79 -24.61 16.81
C GLN A 68 -13.34 -25.87 16.07
N ALA A 69 -13.72 -27.03 16.60
CA ALA A 69 -13.36 -28.33 16.05
C ALA A 69 -14.48 -28.87 15.15
N PHE A 70 -14.08 -29.45 14.04
CA PHE A 70 -14.94 -30.19 13.12
C PHE A 70 -14.29 -31.54 12.79
N ALA A 71 -15.11 -32.55 12.55
CA ALA A 71 -14.70 -33.81 11.95
C ALA A 71 -15.39 -33.97 10.59
N SER A 72 -14.71 -34.62 9.65
CA SER A 72 -15.32 -34.96 8.37
C SER A 72 -16.55 -35.86 8.54
N ASP A 73 -17.39 -35.89 7.51
CA ASP A 73 -18.63 -36.67 7.50
C ASP A 73 -18.34 -38.17 7.71
N PRO A 74 -18.90 -38.80 8.76
CA PRO A 74 -18.68 -40.21 9.06
C PRO A 74 -19.28 -41.19 8.04
N LYS A 75 -20.09 -40.72 7.09
CA LYS A 75 -20.85 -41.50 6.09
C LYS A 75 -21.84 -42.53 6.66
N ARG A 76 -21.88 -42.69 7.99
CA ARG A 76 -22.90 -43.40 8.79
C ARG A 76 -23.02 -42.75 10.16
N ASP A 77 -24.05 -43.10 10.94
CA ASP A 77 -24.20 -42.55 12.29
C ASP A 77 -23.03 -42.97 13.19
N ALA A 78 -22.50 -42.01 13.96
CA ALA A 78 -21.38 -42.20 14.88
C ALA A 78 -21.49 -41.26 16.09
N ALA A 79 -20.84 -41.60 17.20
CA ALA A 79 -20.75 -40.75 18.38
C ALA A 79 -19.35 -40.11 18.47
N PHE A 80 -19.27 -38.79 18.61
CA PHE A 80 -18.01 -38.07 18.78
C PHE A 80 -17.91 -37.48 20.20
N SER A 81 -16.71 -37.40 20.76
CA SER A 81 -16.46 -36.73 22.05
C SER A 81 -15.12 -36.00 22.04
N LEU A 82 -15.03 -34.89 22.79
CA LEU A 82 -13.80 -34.11 23.00
C LEU A 82 -13.19 -34.34 24.39
N ASP A 83 -13.85 -35.11 25.26
CA ASP A 83 -13.43 -35.36 26.65
C ASP A 83 -13.68 -36.81 27.10
N ALA A 84 -14.10 -37.68 26.18
CA ALA A 84 -14.55 -39.06 26.39
C ALA A 84 -15.77 -39.23 27.32
N ARG A 85 -16.44 -38.15 27.72
CA ARG A 85 -17.59 -38.18 28.65
C ARG A 85 -18.86 -37.74 27.96
N ASP A 86 -18.82 -36.58 27.31
CA ASP A 86 -19.96 -36.01 26.60
C ASP A 86 -19.90 -36.42 25.13
N TRP A 87 -20.95 -37.08 24.64
CA TRP A 87 -20.99 -37.70 23.31
C TRP A 87 -22.04 -37.03 22.41
N LEU A 88 -21.59 -36.51 21.28
CA LEU A 88 -22.41 -35.96 20.20
C LEU A 88 -22.75 -37.07 19.19
N ARG A 89 -24.03 -37.32 18.92
CA ARG A 89 -24.45 -38.17 17.79
C ARG A 89 -24.35 -37.39 16.49
N ALA A 90 -23.50 -37.85 15.58
CA ALA A 90 -23.46 -37.42 14.18
C ALA A 90 -24.36 -38.32 13.33
N VAL A 91 -25.09 -37.71 12.40
CA VAL A 91 -25.87 -38.44 11.38
C VAL A 91 -25.01 -38.58 10.13
N GLY A 92 -24.83 -39.81 9.66
CA GLY A 92 -24.00 -40.09 8.49
C GLY A 92 -24.56 -39.48 7.20
N GLY A 93 -23.68 -38.95 6.35
CA GLY A 93 -24.08 -38.36 5.06
C GLY A 93 -24.61 -36.93 5.18
N ALA A 94 -24.70 -36.37 6.38
CA ALA A 94 -25.19 -35.02 6.64
C ALA A 94 -24.12 -33.92 6.40
N GLY A 95 -22.90 -34.31 6.00
CA GLY A 95 -21.76 -33.40 5.86
C GLY A 95 -20.87 -33.36 7.11
N GLU A 96 -20.01 -32.36 7.16
CA GLU A 96 -19.03 -32.18 8.24
C GLU A 96 -19.71 -31.98 9.61
N VAL A 97 -19.16 -32.62 10.65
CA VAL A 97 -19.70 -32.64 12.01
C VAL A 97 -19.03 -31.56 12.84
N ALA A 98 -19.80 -30.57 13.31
CA ALA A 98 -19.32 -29.58 14.27
C ALA A 98 -19.22 -30.20 15.68
N LEU A 99 -17.98 -30.38 16.18
CA LEU A 99 -17.71 -30.99 17.49
C LEU A 99 -17.83 -30.00 18.65
N GLY A 100 -17.78 -28.70 18.35
CA GLY A 100 -17.86 -27.61 19.31
C GLY A 100 -16.52 -26.90 19.52
N VAL A 101 -16.53 -25.94 20.45
CA VAL A 101 -15.33 -25.16 20.81
C VAL A 101 -14.56 -25.88 21.90
N VAL A 102 -13.26 -26.08 21.68
CA VAL A 102 -12.34 -26.71 22.63
C VAL A 102 -11.18 -25.78 22.97
N ARG A 103 -10.77 -25.79 24.24
CA ARG A 103 -9.54 -25.14 24.68
C ARG A 103 -8.38 -26.11 24.56
N VAL A 104 -7.40 -25.75 23.74
CA VAL A 104 -6.16 -26.49 23.55
C VAL A 104 -5.10 -25.94 24.51
N THR A 105 -4.54 -26.81 25.34
CA THR A 105 -3.38 -26.53 26.21
C THR A 105 -2.25 -27.56 26.03
N GLY A 106 -2.44 -28.53 25.14
CA GLY A 106 -1.60 -29.70 24.91
C GLY A 106 -2.17 -30.51 23.73
N PRO A 107 -1.83 -31.80 23.60
CA PRO A 107 -2.42 -32.65 22.57
C PRO A 107 -3.96 -32.67 22.68
N LEU A 108 -4.65 -32.49 21.56
CA LEU A 108 -6.11 -32.56 21.48
C LEU A 108 -6.52 -33.93 20.97
N THR A 109 -7.28 -34.68 21.77
CA THR A 109 -7.83 -35.97 21.35
C THR A 109 -9.33 -35.83 21.03
N VAL A 110 -9.76 -36.39 19.91
CA VAL A 110 -11.17 -36.57 19.54
C VAL A 110 -11.49 -38.05 19.57
N TRP A 111 -12.53 -38.42 20.33
CA TRP A 111 -12.98 -39.79 20.42
C TRP A 111 -14.12 -40.06 19.44
N VAL A 112 -14.11 -41.22 18.78
CA VAL A 112 -15.16 -41.62 17.83
C VAL A 112 -15.65 -43.02 18.15
N ASP A 113 -16.95 -43.19 18.35
CA ASP A 113 -17.57 -44.42 18.83
C ASP A 113 -18.68 -44.86 17.88
N HIS A 114 -18.71 -46.17 17.59
CA HIS A 114 -19.56 -46.85 16.61
C HIS A 114 -20.91 -47.30 17.19
N ARG A 115 -21.28 -46.85 18.40
CA ARG A 115 -22.51 -47.25 19.13
C ARG A 115 -23.84 -47.04 18.41
N TYR A 116 -23.87 -46.31 17.29
CA TYR A 116 -25.09 -46.09 16.51
C TYR A 116 -25.09 -46.94 15.23
N LEU A 117 -26.12 -47.78 15.11
CA LEU A 117 -26.35 -48.62 13.93
C LEU A 117 -27.02 -47.81 12.81
N THR A 118 -26.51 -47.94 11.58
CA THR A 118 -27.13 -47.38 10.36
C THR A 118 -27.49 -48.53 9.44
N ALA A 119 -28.80 -48.73 9.18
CA ALA A 119 -29.29 -49.89 8.44
C ALA A 119 -28.78 -49.94 6.99
N ASP A 120 -28.67 -48.79 6.34
CA ASP A 120 -28.28 -48.68 4.92
C ASP A 120 -26.75 -48.65 4.70
N ASN A 121 -25.97 -48.49 5.77
CA ASN A 121 -24.50 -48.51 5.74
C ASN A 121 -23.94 -49.15 7.02
N PRO A 122 -23.92 -50.50 7.10
CA PRO A 122 -23.43 -51.23 8.27
C PRO A 122 -21.90 -51.31 8.35
N GLY A 123 -21.18 -50.72 7.38
CA GLY A 123 -19.71 -50.77 7.29
C GLY A 123 -18.98 -49.85 8.29
N PRO A 124 -17.65 -49.74 8.21
CA PRO A 124 -16.81 -48.89 9.08
C PRO A 124 -17.34 -47.45 9.26
N VAL A 125 -17.16 -46.88 10.47
CA VAL A 125 -17.17 -45.42 10.62
C VAL A 125 -15.91 -44.87 9.95
N TYR A 126 -16.10 -43.88 9.08
CA TYR A 126 -15.05 -43.28 8.27
C TYR A 126 -14.70 -41.91 8.85
N VAL A 127 -13.44 -41.63 9.19
CA VAL A 127 -13.01 -40.26 9.51
C VAL A 127 -11.77 -39.92 8.71
N ASP A 128 -11.85 -38.79 8.03
CA ASP A 128 -10.90 -38.34 7.00
C ASP A 128 -10.02 -37.20 7.50
N TYR A 129 -10.63 -36.26 8.22
CA TYR A 129 -9.94 -35.07 8.66
C TYR A 129 -10.58 -34.49 9.94
N LEU A 130 -9.75 -33.84 10.76
CA LEU A 130 -10.15 -32.91 11.80
C LEU A 130 -9.82 -31.48 11.37
N ARG A 131 -10.83 -30.62 11.24
CA ARG A 131 -10.61 -29.21 10.92
C ARG A 131 -10.68 -28.39 12.20
N LEU A 132 -9.57 -27.73 12.52
CA LEU A 132 -9.42 -26.91 13.72
C LEU A 132 -9.33 -25.44 13.32
N MET A 133 -10.39 -24.68 13.61
CA MET A 133 -10.44 -23.26 13.30
C MET A 133 -10.12 -22.44 14.55
N PRO A 134 -9.04 -21.63 14.56
CA PRO A 134 -8.75 -20.77 15.69
C PRO A 134 -9.92 -19.82 15.98
N VAL A 135 -10.33 -19.76 17.25
CA VAL A 135 -11.30 -18.80 17.77
C VAL A 135 -10.55 -17.82 18.63
N TYR A 136 -10.57 -16.55 18.25
CA TYR A 136 -9.80 -15.50 18.93
C TYR A 136 -10.29 -15.29 20.37
N GLU A 137 -9.35 -15.12 21.30
CA GLU A 137 -9.60 -14.79 22.71
C GLU A 137 -8.86 -13.52 23.08
N VAL A 138 -9.59 -12.51 23.55
CA VAL A 138 -9.02 -11.22 23.93
C VAL A 138 -8.00 -11.36 25.08
N ASP A 139 -8.28 -12.24 26.04
CA ASP A 139 -7.42 -12.48 27.20
C ASP A 139 -6.15 -13.29 26.87
N GLY A 140 -6.07 -13.86 25.66
CA GLY A 140 -4.93 -14.66 25.17
C GLY A 140 -3.87 -13.86 24.40
N GLY A 141 -3.81 -12.53 24.59
CA GLY A 141 -3.05 -11.55 23.81
C GLY A 141 -1.52 -11.77 23.69
N LEU A 142 -0.78 -10.68 23.44
CA LEU A 142 0.68 -10.68 23.26
C LEU A 142 1.42 -11.53 24.30
N GLU A 143 2.31 -12.42 23.86
CA GLU A 143 3.22 -13.11 24.79
C GLU A 143 4.45 -12.25 25.04
N ARG A 144 4.87 -12.18 26.32
CA ARG A 144 5.98 -11.39 26.88
C ARG A 144 6.95 -10.86 25.79
N PRO A 145 7.03 -9.53 25.60
CA PRO A 145 7.98 -8.95 24.65
C PRO A 145 9.39 -9.44 24.96
N THR A 146 10.11 -9.92 23.95
CA THR A 146 11.55 -10.16 24.12
C THR A 146 12.21 -8.80 24.39
N PRO A 147 12.90 -8.61 25.54
CA PRO A 147 13.58 -7.35 25.80
C PRO A 147 14.59 -7.13 24.67
N PRO A 148 14.62 -5.92 24.08
CA PRO A 148 15.57 -5.64 23.00
C PRO A 148 17.01 -5.83 23.51
N PRO A 149 17.95 -6.18 22.61
CA PRO A 149 19.36 -6.11 22.96
C PRO A 149 19.70 -4.69 23.48
N PRO A 150 20.61 -4.58 24.46
CA PRO A 150 21.01 -3.28 25.01
C PRO A 150 21.59 -2.39 23.91
N TYR A 151 21.28 -1.10 23.98
CA TYR A 151 21.77 -0.11 23.03
C TYR A 151 23.30 0.03 23.10
N LEU A 152 23.92 0.25 21.94
CA LEU A 152 25.29 0.76 21.91
C LEU A 152 25.34 2.14 22.58
N GLU A 153 26.49 2.49 23.16
CA GLU A 153 26.70 3.83 23.70
C GLU A 153 26.39 4.88 22.64
N ARG A 154 25.48 5.78 23.01
CA ARG A 154 24.97 6.79 22.13
C ARG A 154 25.97 7.94 22.01
N ALA A 155 26.37 8.29 20.79
CA ALA A 155 27.23 9.43 20.55
C ALA A 155 26.53 10.75 20.96
N GLU A 156 27.28 11.64 21.61
CA GLU A 156 26.81 12.98 22.00
C GLU A 156 26.38 13.83 20.77
N ILE A 157 27.08 13.64 19.65
CA ILE A 157 26.80 14.28 18.37
C ILE A 157 27.08 13.27 17.26
N THR A 158 26.09 13.03 16.40
CA THR A 158 26.22 12.31 15.14
C THR A 158 26.06 13.29 13.98
N GLN A 159 26.74 13.02 12.86
CA GLN A 159 26.67 13.85 11.66
C GLN A 159 26.50 12.98 10.42
N THR A 160 25.63 13.42 9.50
CA THR A 160 25.47 12.85 8.15
C THR A 160 25.29 13.98 7.14
N GLN A 161 25.07 13.63 5.87
CA GLN A 161 24.74 14.59 4.80
C GLN A 161 23.27 14.49 4.44
N LEU A 162 22.63 15.63 4.21
CA LEU A 162 21.31 15.73 3.58
C LEU A 162 21.48 16.41 2.24
N CYS A 163 21.21 15.73 1.14
CA CYS A 163 21.38 16.26 -0.20
C CYS A 163 20.06 16.85 -0.71
N LEU A 164 20.10 18.12 -1.13
CA LEU A 164 19.00 18.77 -1.83
C LEU A 164 19.10 18.53 -3.33
N LEU A 165 18.02 18.02 -3.92
CA LEU A 165 17.89 17.76 -5.34
C LEU A 165 17.01 18.82 -6.00
N ASN A 166 17.56 19.59 -6.93
CA ASN A 166 16.85 20.62 -7.68
C ASN A 166 16.67 20.19 -9.15
N GLY A 167 15.52 19.60 -9.46
CA GLY A 167 15.21 19.09 -10.81
C GLY A 167 14.86 20.15 -11.85
N ALA A 168 14.65 21.42 -11.45
CA ALA A 168 14.16 22.46 -12.37
C ALA A 168 15.26 23.24 -13.08
N GLY A 169 16.53 23.08 -12.70
CA GLY A 169 17.65 23.81 -13.31
C GLY A 169 17.62 25.34 -13.10
N VAL A 170 16.82 25.84 -12.16
CA VAL A 170 16.75 27.27 -11.79
C VAL A 170 17.03 27.44 -10.29
N PRO A 171 17.74 28.49 -9.86
CA PRO A 171 18.07 28.68 -8.45
C PRO A 171 16.81 28.96 -7.63
N ARG A 172 16.72 28.32 -6.46
CA ARG A 172 15.61 28.42 -5.50
C ARG A 172 15.95 29.39 -4.40
N HIS A 173 14.94 30.12 -3.93
CA HIS A 173 15.11 31.09 -2.86
C HIS A 173 14.11 30.85 -1.74
N GLN A 174 14.64 30.52 -0.56
CA GLN A 174 13.85 30.24 0.66
C GLN A 174 12.66 29.30 0.40
N GLU A 175 12.85 28.31 -0.48
CA GLU A 175 11.83 27.28 -0.78
C GLU A 175 11.67 26.38 0.45
N TRP A 176 10.42 26.04 0.78
CA TRP A 176 10.13 25.06 1.81
C TRP A 176 10.50 23.66 1.33
N VAL A 177 11.38 23.01 2.07
CA VAL A 177 11.82 21.65 1.83
C VAL A 177 11.33 20.77 2.96
N THR A 178 10.76 19.62 2.58
CA THR A 178 10.33 18.57 3.50
C THR A 178 11.25 17.37 3.37
N ALA A 179 11.68 16.81 4.50
CA ALA A 179 12.50 15.61 4.55
C ALA A 179 11.97 14.64 5.62
N GLY A 180 11.96 13.34 5.32
CA GLY A 180 11.79 12.27 6.30
C GLY A 180 13.14 11.70 6.71
N LEU A 181 13.47 11.74 8.00
CA LEU A 181 14.70 11.18 8.55
C LEU A 181 14.37 9.91 9.34
N PRO A 182 14.76 8.72 8.85
CA PRO A 182 14.65 7.51 9.63
C PRO A 182 15.82 7.35 10.61
N PHE A 183 15.55 6.72 11.74
CA PHE A 183 16.56 6.41 12.75
C PHE A 183 16.46 4.95 13.19
N ALA A 184 17.62 4.33 13.40
CA ALA A 184 17.70 3.03 14.05
C ALA A 184 17.10 3.10 15.45
N ARG A 185 16.62 1.95 15.93
CA ARG A 185 16.11 1.81 17.29
C ARG A 185 17.16 2.26 18.32
N GLY A 186 16.78 3.21 19.18
CA GLY A 186 17.64 3.81 20.21
C GLY A 186 18.62 4.89 19.71
N ALA A 187 18.68 5.19 18.41
CA ALA A 187 19.66 6.14 17.87
C ALA A 187 19.28 7.61 18.10
N PHE A 188 17.98 7.91 18.08
CA PHE A 188 17.44 9.26 18.26
C PHE A 188 16.19 9.22 19.14
N HIS A 189 16.07 10.14 20.07
CA HIS A 189 15.01 10.33 21.04
C HIS A 189 14.38 11.71 20.86
N VAL A 190 13.14 11.86 21.31
CA VAL A 190 12.39 13.12 21.22
C VAL A 190 13.04 14.29 21.97
N THR A 191 13.95 14.02 22.90
CA THR A 191 14.69 15.03 23.68
C THR A 191 15.93 15.57 22.98
N ASP A 192 16.31 15.01 21.83
CA ASP A 192 17.58 15.34 21.19
C ASP A 192 17.50 16.55 20.29
N GLY A 193 18.66 17.15 20.09
CA GLY A 193 18.82 18.24 19.14
C GLY A 193 18.98 17.79 17.70
N LEU A 194 18.65 18.71 16.82
CA LEU A 194 18.81 18.60 15.37
C LEU A 194 19.22 19.97 14.83
N GLU A 195 20.30 20.01 14.06
CA GLU A 195 20.83 21.22 13.45
C GLU A 195 21.12 20.97 11.97
N LEU A 196 20.72 21.93 11.13
CA LEU A 196 20.96 21.94 9.69
C LEU A 196 21.48 23.33 9.27
N PRO A 197 22.80 23.60 9.38
CA PRO A 197 23.37 24.91 9.10
C PRO A 197 23.12 25.34 7.66
N GLY A 198 22.87 26.65 7.46
CA GLY A 198 22.55 27.22 6.14
C GLY A 198 21.06 27.20 5.78
N THR A 199 20.21 26.72 6.69
CA THR A 199 18.75 26.73 6.53
C THR A 199 18.08 27.68 7.53
N SER A 200 16.82 28.03 7.29
CA SER A 200 16.00 28.83 8.20
C SER A 200 14.68 28.11 8.52
N ALA A 201 14.01 28.52 9.60
CA ALA A 201 12.72 27.95 10.03
C ALA A 201 12.73 26.40 10.15
N LEU A 202 13.86 25.83 10.60
CA LEU A 202 14.00 24.39 10.83
C LEU A 202 13.06 23.93 11.93
N THR A 203 12.18 22.99 11.60
CA THR A 203 11.25 22.32 12.50
C THR A 203 11.43 20.82 12.40
N ALA A 204 11.22 20.10 13.50
CA ALA A 204 11.32 18.65 13.57
C ALA A 204 10.16 18.06 14.36
N VAL A 205 9.45 17.09 13.79
CA VAL A 205 8.26 16.46 14.38
C VAL A 205 8.40 14.93 14.29
N PRO A 206 8.43 14.20 15.41
CA PRO A 206 8.38 12.74 15.39
C PRO A 206 7.06 12.26 14.79
N LEU A 207 7.13 11.41 13.76
CA LEU A 207 5.96 10.79 13.13
C LEU A 207 5.66 9.43 13.73
N VAL A 208 6.72 8.63 13.94
CA VAL A 208 6.64 7.25 14.38
C VAL A 208 7.75 6.98 15.40
N THR A 209 7.45 6.23 16.45
CA THR A 209 8.42 5.80 17.46
C THR A 209 8.58 4.28 17.46
N TRP A 210 9.77 3.81 17.79
CA TRP A 210 10.02 2.42 18.15
C TRP A 210 9.34 2.08 19.49
N PRO A 211 9.17 0.78 19.83
CA PRO A 211 8.53 0.38 21.09
C PRO A 211 9.24 0.83 22.36
N ASP A 212 10.52 1.23 22.26
CA ASP A 212 11.28 1.78 23.37
C ASP A 212 11.15 3.31 23.53
N GLY A 213 10.32 3.96 22.70
CA GLY A 213 10.10 5.40 22.70
C GLY A 213 11.15 6.20 21.94
N SER A 214 12.18 5.57 21.37
CA SER A 214 13.06 6.24 20.41
C SER A 214 12.32 6.55 19.11
N VAL A 215 12.72 7.60 18.40
CA VAL A 215 12.11 8.01 17.14
C VAL A 215 12.50 7.03 16.04
N LYS A 216 11.52 6.54 15.29
CA LYS A 216 11.69 5.72 14.08
C LYS A 216 11.72 6.60 12.83
N TRP A 217 10.79 7.56 12.75
CA TRP A 217 10.70 8.53 11.67
C TRP A 217 10.52 9.94 12.21
N LEU A 218 11.38 10.87 11.78
CA LEU A 218 11.31 12.28 12.08
C LEU A 218 10.98 13.06 10.80
N ARG A 219 9.89 13.83 10.80
CA ARG A 219 9.64 14.85 9.79
C ARG A 219 10.49 16.05 10.09
N VAL A 220 11.19 16.56 9.09
CA VAL A 220 11.91 17.83 9.16
C VAL A 220 11.43 18.75 8.05
N CYS A 221 11.14 20.00 8.37
CA CYS A 221 10.84 21.04 7.39
C CYS A 221 11.67 22.28 7.66
N PHE A 222 12.16 22.91 6.59
CA PHE A 222 13.00 24.10 6.64
C PHE A 222 12.91 24.87 5.34
N ARG A 223 13.39 26.12 5.35
CA ARG A 223 13.60 26.91 4.15
C ARG A 223 15.06 26.91 3.74
N ALA A 224 15.31 26.77 2.45
CA ALA A 224 16.67 26.79 1.90
C ALA A 224 16.76 27.61 0.61
N ASP A 225 17.91 28.24 0.42
CA ASP A 225 18.36 28.70 -0.89
C ASP A 225 19.11 27.55 -1.56
N VAL A 226 18.76 27.24 -2.80
CA VAL A 226 19.32 26.09 -3.53
C VAL A 226 19.83 26.56 -4.89
N PRO A 227 21.10 26.32 -5.24
CA PRO A 227 21.60 26.58 -6.58
C PRO A 227 20.80 25.87 -7.68
N ALA A 228 20.94 26.32 -8.93
CA ALA A 228 20.39 25.61 -10.09
C ALA A 228 21.02 24.21 -10.27
N GLU A 229 22.30 24.10 -9.90
CA GLU A 229 23.06 22.84 -9.96
C GLU A 229 22.73 21.95 -8.76
N THR A 230 22.66 20.64 -9.01
CA THR A 230 22.26 19.61 -8.05
C THR A 230 23.22 18.41 -8.15
N PRO A 231 23.50 17.67 -7.06
CA PRO A 231 22.99 17.81 -5.69
C PRO A 231 23.68 18.91 -4.87
N THR A 232 22.95 19.52 -3.94
CA THR A 232 23.49 20.47 -2.95
C THR A 232 23.57 19.82 -1.56
N PRO A 233 24.76 19.48 -1.04
CA PRO A 233 24.90 18.83 0.25
C PRO A 233 24.75 19.82 1.42
N LEU A 234 23.91 19.46 2.40
CA LEU A 234 23.79 20.11 3.69
C LEU A 234 24.32 19.21 4.79
N ARG A 235 24.94 19.80 5.80
CA ARG A 235 25.48 19.07 6.96
C ARG A 235 24.38 18.89 8.00
N LEU A 236 23.95 17.66 8.23
CA LEU A 236 22.97 17.33 9.25
C LEU A 236 23.68 16.89 10.54
N ARG A 237 23.36 17.52 11.68
CA ARG A 237 23.89 17.15 13.01
C ARG A 237 22.73 16.82 13.93
N TYR A 238 22.84 15.74 14.70
CA TYR A 238 21.84 15.35 15.69
C TYR A 238 22.47 14.66 16.91
N GLY A 239 21.82 14.73 18.05
CA GLY A 239 22.29 14.10 19.29
C GLY A 239 21.92 14.90 20.56
N PRO A 240 22.21 14.35 21.75
CA PRO A 240 21.87 14.99 23.02
C PRO A 240 22.66 16.30 23.26
N ALA A 241 23.86 16.45 22.70
CA ALA A 241 24.64 17.69 22.77
C ALA A 241 24.39 18.65 21.60
N VAL A 242 23.42 18.36 20.73
CA VAL A 242 22.98 19.28 19.66
C VAL A 242 21.84 20.15 20.20
N PRO A 243 21.73 21.44 19.82
CA PRO A 243 20.57 22.25 20.17
C PRO A 243 19.27 21.67 19.58
N ALA A 244 18.17 21.78 20.34
CA ALA A 244 16.84 21.45 19.84
C ALA A 244 16.49 22.28 18.60
N ALA A 245 15.87 21.64 17.60
CA ALA A 245 15.24 22.37 16.50
C ALA A 245 14.15 23.30 17.04
N ALA A 246 13.83 24.35 16.30
CA ALA A 246 12.74 25.22 16.70
C ALA A 246 11.42 24.45 16.73
N THR A 247 10.56 24.78 17.68
CA THR A 247 9.18 24.28 17.69
C THR A 247 8.47 24.79 16.43
N PRO A 248 7.64 23.96 15.77
CA PRO A 248 6.80 24.44 14.67
C PRO A 248 6.04 25.71 15.07
N PRO A 249 5.90 26.70 14.16
CA PRO A 249 5.04 27.83 14.43
C PRO A 249 3.62 27.33 14.75
N PRO A 250 2.88 28.01 15.65
CA PRO A 250 1.51 27.60 15.94
C PRO A 250 0.68 27.67 14.65
N PRO A 251 -0.30 26.76 14.50
CA PRO A 251 -1.19 26.78 13.34
C PRO A 251 -1.93 28.13 13.23
N PRO A 252 -2.33 28.54 12.02
CA PRO A 252 -3.18 29.72 11.82
C PRO A 252 -4.37 29.74 12.78
N GLN A 253 -4.54 30.83 13.53
CA GLN A 253 -5.67 30.99 14.44
C GLN A 253 -6.86 31.60 13.73
N ARG A 254 -8.05 31.05 13.98
CA ARG A 254 -9.30 31.60 13.44
C ARG A 254 -9.68 32.87 14.20
N THR A 255 -10.00 33.93 13.47
CA THR A 255 -10.57 35.17 14.00
C THR A 255 -12.05 35.29 13.60
N ALA A 256 -12.73 36.36 14.05
CA ALA A 256 -14.08 36.67 13.58
C ALA A 256 -14.16 36.89 12.06
N ALA A 257 -13.04 37.28 11.43
CA ALA A 257 -12.90 37.47 9.98
C ALA A 257 -12.38 36.21 9.25
N GLY A 258 -12.39 35.04 9.91
CA GLY A 258 -11.83 33.81 9.37
C GLY A 258 -10.33 33.64 9.64
N TYR A 259 -9.65 32.89 8.77
CA TYR A 259 -8.21 32.66 8.77
C TYR A 259 -7.48 33.62 7.83
N THR A 260 -6.21 33.86 8.12
CA THR A 260 -5.28 34.51 7.18
C THR A 260 -4.01 33.68 7.10
N LEU A 261 -3.79 33.05 5.96
CA LEU A 261 -2.56 32.34 5.64
C LEU A 261 -1.56 33.34 5.02
N ARG A 262 -0.28 33.25 5.40
CA ARG A 262 0.78 34.14 4.91
C ARG A 262 1.85 33.34 4.19
N ALA A 263 2.21 33.80 2.99
CA ALA A 263 3.29 33.25 2.17
C ALA A 263 4.26 34.39 1.83
N GLY A 264 5.23 34.67 2.70
CA GLY A 264 6.00 35.92 2.65
C GLY A 264 5.10 37.17 2.78
N ALA A 265 5.12 38.04 1.77
CA ALA A 265 4.27 39.24 1.72
C ALA A 265 2.85 39.00 1.15
N LEU A 266 2.54 37.76 0.74
CA LEU A 266 1.21 37.36 0.28
C LEU A 266 0.32 37.01 1.48
N GLU A 267 -0.91 37.52 1.47
CA GLU A 267 -1.95 37.20 2.42
C GLU A 267 -3.12 36.53 1.68
N VAL A 268 -3.56 35.37 2.18
CA VAL A 268 -4.72 34.64 1.69
C VAL A 268 -5.76 34.64 2.80
N HIS A 269 -6.88 35.31 2.57
CA HIS A 269 -7.98 35.39 3.54
C HIS A 269 -8.98 34.27 3.26
N VAL A 270 -9.40 33.56 4.32
CA VAL A 270 -10.31 32.41 4.22
C VAL A 270 -11.38 32.53 5.31
N GLN A 271 -12.63 32.71 4.92
CA GLN A 271 -13.80 32.89 5.77
C GLN A 271 -14.90 31.90 5.37
N ASP A 272 -15.44 32.06 4.15
CA ASP A 272 -16.59 31.30 3.64
C ASP A 272 -16.27 30.55 2.34
N GLY A 273 -15.21 30.94 1.62
CA GLY A 273 -14.71 30.25 0.42
C GLY A 273 -13.46 29.40 0.67
N VAL A 274 -12.92 28.79 -0.40
CA VAL A 274 -11.58 28.15 -0.37
C VAL A 274 -10.52 29.20 -0.04
N TRP A 275 -10.68 30.37 -0.63
CA TRP A 275 -10.21 31.67 -0.16
C TRP A 275 -11.31 32.68 -0.47
N ASP A 276 -11.26 33.86 0.12
CA ASP A 276 -12.17 34.97 -0.17
C ASP A 276 -11.45 36.15 -0.80
N GLY A 277 -10.12 36.21 -0.63
CA GLY A 277 -9.29 37.21 -1.28
C GLY A 277 -7.81 36.90 -1.11
N ILE A 278 -7.03 37.34 -2.10
CA ILE A 278 -5.57 37.22 -2.12
C ILE A 278 -4.99 38.62 -2.26
N VAL A 279 -4.13 39.00 -1.33
CA VAL A 279 -3.56 40.35 -1.21
C VAL A 279 -2.05 40.26 -1.18
N LEU A 280 -1.37 41.04 -2.03
CA LEU A 280 0.09 41.19 -2.01
C LEU A 280 0.43 42.60 -1.56
N ARG A 281 1.13 42.74 -0.42
CA ARG A 281 1.59 44.05 0.11
C ARG A 281 0.46 45.10 0.18
N GLY A 282 -0.72 44.68 0.63
CA GLY A 282 -1.91 45.54 0.75
C GLY A 282 -2.66 45.81 -0.56
N GLN A 283 -2.21 45.25 -1.70
CA GLN A 283 -2.93 45.33 -2.97
C GLN A 283 -3.70 44.03 -3.24
N THR A 284 -5.00 44.15 -3.48
CA THR A 284 -5.84 43.01 -3.89
C THR A 284 -5.42 42.49 -5.26
N LEU A 285 -5.13 41.19 -5.34
CA LEU A 285 -4.86 40.44 -6.57
C LEU A 285 -6.05 39.59 -7.00
N VAL A 286 -6.75 39.00 -6.04
CA VAL A 286 -7.99 38.24 -6.25
C VAL A 286 -8.99 38.73 -5.21
N ASP A 287 -10.18 39.13 -5.64
CA ASP A 287 -11.18 39.82 -4.79
C ASP A 287 -12.36 38.96 -4.34
N ARG A 288 -12.41 37.68 -4.77
CA ARG A 288 -13.49 36.75 -4.44
C ARG A 288 -13.03 35.29 -4.42
N ALA A 289 -13.91 34.44 -3.90
CA ALA A 289 -13.68 33.01 -3.85
C ALA A 289 -13.63 32.34 -5.22
N PRO A 290 -12.87 31.24 -5.37
CA PRO A 290 -12.88 30.48 -6.61
C PRO A 290 -14.23 29.78 -6.78
N ALA A 291 -14.58 29.52 -8.03
CA ALA A 291 -15.75 28.74 -8.42
C ALA A 291 -15.33 27.45 -9.11
N VAL A 292 -16.31 26.64 -9.49
CA VAL A 292 -16.10 25.41 -10.26
C VAL A 292 -16.99 25.43 -11.49
N ARG A 293 -16.65 24.65 -12.51
CA ARG A 293 -17.61 24.18 -13.51
C ARG A 293 -17.48 22.67 -13.60
N LEU A 294 -18.54 21.99 -13.21
CA LEU A 294 -18.70 20.56 -13.43
C LEU A 294 -19.92 20.36 -14.33
N ALA A 295 -19.76 19.55 -15.37
CA ALA A 295 -20.86 19.14 -16.23
C ALA A 295 -20.80 17.64 -16.53
N THR A 296 -21.96 16.99 -16.56
CA THR A 296 -22.10 15.60 -17.00
C THR A 296 -22.91 15.51 -18.29
N ASP A 297 -22.74 14.40 -19.03
CA ASP A 297 -23.57 14.09 -20.21
C ASP A 297 -25.05 13.86 -19.83
N SER A 298 -25.32 13.48 -18.57
CA SER A 298 -26.67 13.37 -18.00
C SER A 298 -27.36 14.73 -17.79
N GLY A 299 -26.62 15.84 -17.94
CA GLY A 299 -27.14 17.21 -17.84
C GLY A 299 -26.96 17.86 -16.47
N LEU A 300 -26.32 17.20 -15.51
CA LEU A 300 -25.98 17.79 -14.21
C LEU A 300 -24.95 18.90 -14.42
N GLN A 301 -25.18 20.06 -13.80
CA GLN A 301 -24.26 21.19 -13.82
C GLN A 301 -24.08 21.75 -12.41
N LEU A 302 -22.83 21.93 -11.99
CA LEU A 302 -22.47 22.53 -10.71
C LEU A 302 -21.49 23.67 -10.94
N THR A 303 -21.70 24.78 -10.23
CA THR A 303 -20.99 26.05 -10.46
C THR A 303 -20.36 26.67 -9.21
N GLN A 304 -20.57 26.05 -8.04
CA GLN A 304 -20.15 26.60 -6.75
C GLN A 304 -19.32 25.60 -5.94
N LEU A 305 -18.41 26.13 -5.13
CA LEU A 305 -17.71 25.43 -4.05
C LEU A 305 -18.36 25.82 -2.73
N LEU A 306 -19.19 24.94 -2.17
CA LEU A 306 -19.86 25.15 -0.88
C LEU A 306 -18.95 24.60 0.22
N VAL A 307 -18.30 25.48 0.98
CA VAL A 307 -17.35 25.10 2.03
C VAL A 307 -18.10 24.60 3.27
N ASP A 308 -17.70 23.41 3.74
CA ASP A 308 -18.19 22.83 5.01
C ASP A 308 -17.27 23.20 6.17
N SER A 309 -15.95 23.14 5.96
CA SER A 309 -14.95 23.45 6.99
C SER A 309 -13.62 23.91 6.42
N ALA A 310 -12.94 24.76 7.18
CA ALA A 310 -11.53 25.11 7.02
C ALA A 310 -10.80 24.80 8.33
N THR A 311 -9.76 23.98 8.27
CA THR A 311 -8.98 23.52 9.43
C THR A 311 -7.49 23.74 9.19
N PRO A 312 -6.76 24.33 10.14
CA PRO A 312 -5.31 24.36 10.10
C PRO A 312 -4.74 22.95 10.05
N GLU A 313 -3.80 22.70 9.14
CA GLU A 313 -3.09 21.44 9.11
C GLU A 313 -1.99 21.46 10.17
N HIS A 314 -1.90 20.39 10.95
CA HIS A 314 -0.80 20.14 11.88
C HIS A 314 0.42 19.60 11.12
N ALA A 315 0.83 20.31 10.06
CA ALA A 315 2.03 20.01 9.31
C ALA A 315 3.20 20.87 9.83
N ALA A 316 4.42 20.47 9.47
CA ALA A 316 5.62 21.24 9.79
C ALA A 316 5.73 22.54 8.95
N THR A 317 4.89 22.69 7.93
CA THR A 317 4.63 23.94 7.20
C THR A 317 3.23 24.47 7.53
N PRO A 318 3.04 25.79 7.76
CA PRO A 318 1.71 26.35 7.95
C PRO A 318 0.82 26.14 6.72
N GLY A 319 -0.36 25.55 6.93
CA GLY A 319 -1.33 25.31 5.87
C GLY A 319 -2.77 25.24 6.38
N LEU A 320 -3.71 25.23 5.43
CA LEU A 320 -5.15 25.08 5.68
C LEU A 320 -5.70 23.98 4.76
N LEU A 321 -6.43 23.04 5.35
CA LEU A 321 -7.29 22.10 4.65
C LEU A 321 -8.71 22.66 4.63
N ILE A 322 -9.25 22.86 3.44
CA ILE A 322 -10.63 23.26 3.21
C ILE A 322 -11.36 22.08 2.59
N THR A 323 -12.53 21.74 3.12
CA THR A 323 -13.39 20.67 2.59
C THR A 323 -14.79 21.18 2.37
N GLY A 324 -15.48 20.63 1.39
CA GLY A 324 -16.85 21.00 1.09
C GLY A 324 -17.49 20.15 0.00
N ARG A 325 -18.56 20.67 -0.58
CA ARG A 325 -19.29 20.04 -1.70
C ARG A 325 -19.37 20.97 -2.91
N LEU A 326 -19.35 20.38 -4.10
CA LEU A 326 -19.75 21.11 -5.30
C LEU A 326 -21.26 21.37 -5.24
N GLY A 327 -21.71 22.53 -5.72
CA GLY A 327 -23.12 22.91 -5.65
C GLY A 327 -23.57 23.82 -6.80
N HIS A 328 -24.86 24.10 -6.86
CA HIS A 328 -25.47 25.06 -7.77
C HIS A 328 -26.61 25.78 -7.05
N ASP A 329 -26.71 27.10 -7.20
CA ASP A 329 -27.71 27.95 -6.54
C ASP A 329 -27.86 27.68 -5.02
N GLY A 330 -26.74 27.45 -4.33
CA GLY A 330 -26.67 27.17 -2.90
C GLY A 330 -27.07 25.74 -2.50
N VAL A 331 -27.43 24.89 -3.46
CA VAL A 331 -27.78 23.48 -3.22
C VAL A 331 -26.56 22.59 -3.48
N ALA A 332 -26.20 21.79 -2.48
CA ALA A 332 -25.09 20.86 -2.58
C ALA A 332 -25.41 19.67 -3.50
N GLY A 333 -24.45 19.34 -4.38
CA GLY A 333 -24.46 18.17 -5.25
C GLY A 333 -23.69 16.98 -4.67
N PRO A 334 -23.63 15.86 -5.43
CA PRO A 334 -23.06 14.60 -4.97
C PRO A 334 -21.53 14.51 -5.19
N PHE A 335 -20.81 15.61 -5.06
CA PHE A 335 -19.36 15.62 -5.21
C PHE A 335 -18.73 16.38 -4.05
N ARG A 336 -17.84 15.71 -3.31
CA ARG A 336 -17.03 16.36 -2.29
C ARG A 336 -15.78 16.95 -2.92
N PHE A 337 -15.32 18.08 -2.42
CA PHE A 337 -14.00 18.62 -2.76
C PHE A 337 -13.16 18.81 -1.50
N PHE A 338 -11.85 18.82 -1.70
CA PHE A 338 -10.90 19.35 -0.75
C PHE A 338 -9.91 20.29 -1.46
N ALA A 339 -9.38 21.25 -0.70
CA ALA A 339 -8.31 22.15 -1.12
C ALA A 339 -7.31 22.31 0.03
N ARG A 340 -6.04 21.97 -0.21
CA ARG A 340 -4.94 22.25 0.73
C ARG A 340 -4.16 23.46 0.26
N LEU A 341 -4.05 24.46 1.13
CA LEU A 341 -3.33 25.71 0.87
C LEU A 341 -2.08 25.75 1.75
N CYS A 342 -0.91 25.86 1.14
CA CYS A 342 0.35 25.98 1.86
C CYS A 342 1.33 26.94 1.18
N GLU A 343 2.17 27.61 1.96
CA GLU A 343 3.31 28.35 1.40
C GLU A 343 4.36 27.38 0.89
N ARG A 344 4.86 27.61 -0.33
CA ARG A 344 5.93 26.78 -0.94
C ARG A 344 7.25 27.54 -1.07
N ALA A 345 7.15 28.85 -1.29
CA ALA A 345 8.25 29.80 -1.32
C ALA A 345 7.67 31.19 -1.02
N PRO A 346 8.50 32.23 -0.77
CA PRO A 346 7.99 33.59 -0.60
C PRO A 346 7.06 34.00 -1.74
N GLU A 347 5.89 34.54 -1.39
CA GLU A 347 4.83 34.95 -2.30
C GLU A 347 4.24 33.83 -3.20
N THR A 348 4.53 32.57 -2.88
CA THR A 348 4.10 31.40 -3.67
C THR A 348 3.21 30.49 -2.84
N LEU A 349 1.95 30.38 -3.26
CA LEU A 349 0.95 29.50 -2.69
C LEU A 349 0.90 28.19 -3.48
N GLY A 350 1.09 27.05 -2.81
CA GLY A 350 0.77 25.73 -3.32
C GLY A 350 -0.67 25.38 -3.02
N ILE A 351 -1.37 24.82 -4.00
CA ILE A 351 -2.77 24.42 -3.91
C ILE A 351 -2.89 22.97 -4.37
N THR A 352 -3.26 22.06 -3.48
CA THR A 352 -3.70 20.71 -3.87
C THR A 352 -5.22 20.69 -3.86
N PHE A 353 -5.85 20.55 -5.02
CA PHE A 353 -7.30 20.53 -5.18
C PHE A 353 -7.76 19.17 -5.69
N GLY A 354 -8.74 18.59 -5.01
CA GLY A 354 -9.30 17.30 -5.41
C GLY A 354 -10.82 17.27 -5.32
N VAL A 355 -11.45 16.52 -6.21
CA VAL A 355 -12.89 16.25 -6.18
C VAL A 355 -13.12 14.75 -6.12
N THR A 356 -13.99 14.31 -5.22
CA THR A 356 -14.44 12.92 -5.08
C THR A 356 -15.83 12.77 -5.67
N ASN A 357 -16.02 11.76 -6.53
CA ASN A 357 -17.36 11.41 -7.02
C ASN A 357 -18.14 10.59 -5.97
N GLU A 358 -19.22 11.16 -5.42
CA GLU A 358 -20.14 10.43 -4.53
C GLU A 358 -21.47 10.10 -5.20
N ALA A 359 -21.62 10.37 -6.49
CA ALA A 359 -22.88 10.20 -7.19
C ALA A 359 -23.26 8.72 -7.32
N ASP A 360 -24.54 8.44 -7.11
CA ASP A 360 -25.16 7.14 -7.36
C ASP A 360 -25.70 7.00 -8.80
N GLU A 361 -25.35 7.94 -9.70
CA GLU A 361 -25.72 7.84 -11.10
C GLU A 361 -25.13 6.57 -11.72
N VAL A 362 -25.94 5.87 -12.53
CA VAL A 362 -25.54 4.62 -13.18
C VAL A 362 -25.25 4.90 -14.64
N PHE A 363 -23.97 5.18 -14.95
CA PHE A 363 -23.49 5.24 -16.32
C PHE A 363 -22.88 3.90 -16.75
N GLN A 364 -23.50 3.26 -17.75
CA GLN A 364 -23.10 1.98 -18.37
C GLN A 364 -22.66 0.90 -17.35
N PRO A 365 -23.61 0.16 -16.75
CA PRO A 365 -23.26 -0.83 -15.74
C PRO A 365 -22.55 -2.03 -16.38
N GLU A 366 -21.22 -2.08 -16.23
CA GLU A 366 -20.47 -3.31 -16.45
C GLU A 366 -20.50 -4.19 -15.20
N ARG A 367 -20.38 -5.50 -15.39
CA ARG A 367 -20.47 -6.48 -14.30
C ARG A 367 -19.31 -6.28 -13.32
N GLY A 368 -19.59 -5.95 -12.06
CA GLY A 368 -18.57 -5.81 -11.02
C GLY A 368 -18.11 -4.38 -10.75
N CYS A 369 -18.45 -3.42 -11.61
CA CYS A 369 -18.13 -2.01 -11.38
C CYS A 369 -19.18 -1.32 -10.49
N GLY A 370 -18.74 -0.35 -9.69
CA GLY A 370 -19.63 0.57 -8.95
C GLY A 370 -20.35 1.57 -9.89
N PRO A 371 -21.27 2.39 -9.35
CA PRO A 371 -21.86 3.53 -10.06
C PRO A 371 -20.78 4.44 -10.67
N ALA A 372 -21.12 5.18 -11.71
CA ALA A 372 -20.21 6.10 -12.39
C ALA A 372 -20.98 7.23 -13.05
N VAL A 373 -20.37 8.40 -13.19
CA VAL A 373 -20.94 9.55 -13.90
C VAL A 373 -20.24 9.75 -15.26
N PRO A 374 -20.97 10.19 -16.30
CA PRO A 374 -20.36 10.57 -17.57
C PRO A 374 -19.86 12.02 -17.50
N LEU A 375 -18.68 12.23 -16.93
CA LEU A 375 -18.11 13.56 -16.75
C LEU A 375 -17.70 14.15 -18.12
N THR A 376 -18.09 15.40 -18.38
CA THR A 376 -17.78 16.13 -19.61
C THR A 376 -16.98 17.41 -19.38
N GLU A 377 -17.01 17.96 -18.16
CA GLU A 377 -16.21 19.11 -17.76
C GLU A 377 -15.92 19.05 -16.25
N LEU A 378 -14.69 19.33 -15.86
CA LEU A 378 -14.30 19.66 -14.50
C LEU A 378 -13.21 20.75 -14.53
N THR A 379 -13.58 21.96 -14.13
CA THR A 379 -12.72 23.14 -14.16
C THR A 379 -12.80 23.93 -12.87
N LEU A 380 -11.66 24.26 -12.28
CA LEU A 380 -11.54 25.24 -11.21
C LEU A 380 -11.41 26.64 -11.82
N VAL A 381 -12.20 27.59 -11.35
CA VAL A 381 -12.26 28.97 -11.88
C VAL A 381 -11.77 29.94 -10.82
N ILE A 382 -10.65 30.59 -11.10
CA ILE A 382 -10.08 31.68 -10.29
C ILE A 382 -10.59 33.00 -10.91
N GLY A 383 -11.77 33.43 -10.45
CA GLY A 383 -12.37 34.70 -10.86
C GLY A 383 -11.88 35.90 -10.03
N GLY A 384 -12.32 37.10 -10.39
CA GLY A 384 -11.99 38.31 -9.61
C GLY A 384 -10.51 38.71 -9.67
N VAL A 385 -9.77 38.27 -10.69
CA VAL A 385 -8.34 38.59 -10.85
C VAL A 385 -8.19 40.05 -11.25
N GLN A 386 -7.49 40.81 -10.41
CA GLN A 386 -7.31 42.27 -10.53
C GLN A 386 -6.10 42.67 -11.39
N VAL A 387 -5.69 41.78 -12.30
CA VAL A 387 -4.63 41.98 -13.27
C VAL A 387 -5.27 42.06 -14.65
N SER A 388 -5.07 43.18 -15.34
CA SER A 388 -5.58 43.46 -16.69
C SER A 388 -4.39 43.53 -17.66
N PRO A 389 -3.84 42.37 -18.06
CA PRO A 389 -2.62 42.34 -18.86
C PRO A 389 -2.89 42.75 -20.31
N ALA A 390 -1.95 43.48 -20.92
CA ALA A 390 -1.95 43.72 -22.36
C ALA A 390 -1.46 42.50 -23.16
N SER A 391 -0.71 41.61 -22.52
CA SER A 391 -0.19 40.35 -23.09
C SER A 391 -0.07 39.29 -22.00
N LEU A 392 -0.30 38.03 -22.36
CA LEU A 392 -0.08 36.88 -21.50
C LEU A 392 1.26 36.24 -21.84
N GLU A 393 2.03 35.89 -20.81
CA GLU A 393 3.24 35.09 -20.99
C GLU A 393 2.87 33.61 -20.87
N TRP A 394 3.12 32.86 -21.93
CA TRP A 394 2.96 31.41 -21.99
C TRP A 394 4.34 30.75 -22.17
N PRO A 395 4.47 29.42 -22.01
CA PRO A 395 5.72 28.70 -22.28
C PRO A 395 6.26 28.92 -23.69
N SER A 396 5.37 29.11 -24.68
CA SER A 396 5.73 29.41 -26.07
C SER A 396 6.10 30.88 -26.31
N GLY A 397 6.01 31.74 -25.29
CA GLY A 397 6.33 33.17 -25.35
C GLY A 397 5.13 34.09 -25.09
N ALA A 398 5.39 35.40 -25.11
CA ALA A 398 4.39 36.44 -24.88
C ALA A 398 3.42 36.58 -26.06
N VAL A 399 2.12 36.61 -25.75
CA VAL A 399 1.04 36.74 -26.73
C VAL A 399 0.14 37.93 -26.37
N PRO A 400 -0.19 38.84 -27.32
CA PRO A 400 -1.13 39.93 -27.08
C PRO A 400 -2.50 39.44 -26.59
N PHE A 401 -2.98 40.00 -25.48
CA PHE A 401 -4.28 39.65 -24.89
C PHE A 401 -5.32 40.69 -25.27
N VAL A 402 -5.79 40.59 -26.52
CA VAL A 402 -6.82 41.46 -27.09
C VAL A 402 -8.15 40.74 -27.35
N THR A 403 -8.14 39.41 -27.31
CA THR A 403 -9.34 38.56 -27.41
C THR A 403 -10.02 38.40 -26.05
N SER A 404 -11.27 37.93 -26.06
CA SER A 404 -12.01 37.55 -24.85
C SER A 404 -11.39 36.35 -24.12
N ASP A 405 -10.60 35.53 -24.82
CA ASP A 405 -10.11 34.26 -24.29
C ASP A 405 -8.80 33.82 -24.95
N GLN A 406 -7.91 33.24 -24.14
CA GLN A 406 -6.77 32.44 -24.57
C GLN A 406 -6.71 31.13 -23.77
N THR A 407 -6.39 30.02 -24.42
CA THR A 407 -6.39 28.68 -23.81
C THR A 407 -5.17 27.88 -24.26
N LEU A 408 -4.38 27.43 -23.29
CA LEU A 408 -3.38 26.39 -23.47
C LEU A 408 -4.03 25.04 -23.18
N LEU A 409 -4.16 24.20 -24.20
CA LEU A 409 -4.74 22.87 -24.12
C LEU A 409 -3.66 21.83 -24.36
N GLN A 410 -3.59 20.79 -23.53
CA GLN A 410 -2.81 19.59 -23.77
C GLN A 410 -3.74 18.39 -23.91
N THR A 411 -3.50 17.62 -24.97
CA THR A 411 -4.17 16.35 -25.29
C THR A 411 -3.11 15.31 -25.67
N GLY A 412 -3.54 14.08 -25.92
CA GLY A 412 -2.67 13.06 -26.47
C GLY A 412 -3.38 11.72 -26.60
N ALA A 413 -2.61 10.74 -27.04
CA ALA A 413 -3.00 9.34 -27.07
C ALA A 413 -1.75 8.46 -26.96
N GLY A 414 -1.92 7.21 -26.58
CA GLY A 414 -0.82 6.23 -26.48
C GLY A 414 -1.07 5.28 -25.33
N ARG A 415 -0.57 4.04 -25.47
CA ARG A 415 -0.77 3.02 -24.42
C ARG A 415 0.25 3.14 -23.28
N SER A 416 1.40 3.75 -23.56
CA SER A 416 2.52 3.90 -22.64
C SER A 416 3.20 5.26 -22.83
N VAL A 417 4.14 5.61 -21.95
CA VAL A 417 4.99 6.80 -22.09
C VAL A 417 5.77 6.78 -23.41
N ALA A 418 6.28 5.62 -23.83
CA ALA A 418 7.02 5.46 -25.09
C ALA A 418 6.15 5.67 -26.34
N GLU A 419 4.88 5.30 -26.26
CA GLU A 419 3.91 5.43 -27.35
C GLU A 419 3.13 6.74 -27.32
N PHE A 420 3.41 7.62 -26.34
CA PHE A 420 2.65 8.84 -26.15
C PHE A 420 2.86 9.82 -27.31
N LEU A 421 1.79 10.02 -28.08
CA LEU A 421 1.65 11.04 -29.09
C LEU A 421 0.91 12.23 -28.49
N GLY A 422 1.67 13.13 -27.86
CA GLY A 422 1.14 14.35 -27.27
C GLY A 422 0.81 15.41 -28.32
N ALA A 423 -0.20 16.23 -28.04
CA ALA A 423 -0.51 17.41 -28.82
C ALA A 423 -1.00 18.53 -27.89
N TRP A 424 -0.32 19.68 -27.91
CA TRP A 424 -0.82 20.90 -27.28
C TRP A 424 -1.08 22.00 -28.30
N SER A 425 -2.00 22.88 -27.96
CA SER A 425 -2.27 24.10 -28.72
C SER A 425 -2.54 25.27 -27.79
N LEU A 426 -1.97 26.43 -28.11
CA LEU A 426 -2.34 27.71 -27.55
C LEU A 426 -3.31 28.38 -28.51
N ARG A 427 -4.55 28.61 -28.08
CA ARG A 427 -5.62 29.17 -28.90
C ARG A 427 -6.09 30.52 -28.36
N ALA A 428 -6.51 31.41 -29.25
CA ALA A 428 -7.28 32.62 -28.94
C ALA A 428 -8.62 32.55 -29.67
N GLY A 429 -9.70 32.30 -28.94
CA GLY A 429 -10.96 31.85 -29.54
C GLY A 429 -10.76 30.61 -30.41
N GLN A 430 -11.13 30.70 -31.69
CA GLN A 430 -10.98 29.61 -32.67
C GLN A 430 -9.60 29.60 -33.35
N GLN A 431 -8.75 30.61 -33.15
CA GLN A 431 -7.45 30.70 -33.82
C GLN A 431 -6.37 30.00 -33.00
N THR A 432 -5.66 29.05 -33.61
CA THR A 432 -4.42 28.49 -33.05
C THR A 432 -3.26 29.46 -33.25
N LEU A 433 -2.56 29.80 -32.17
CA LEU A 433 -1.43 30.73 -32.15
C LEU A 433 -0.09 30.00 -32.10
N ALA A 434 -0.04 28.88 -31.38
CA ALA A 434 1.12 27.99 -31.31
C ALA A 434 0.65 26.56 -31.01
N GLU A 435 1.47 25.58 -31.37
CA GLU A 435 1.19 24.15 -31.14
C GLU A 435 2.50 23.36 -31.05
N GLY A 436 2.42 22.15 -30.51
CA GLY A 436 3.55 21.23 -30.39
C GLY A 436 3.14 19.93 -29.71
N GLU A 437 4.12 19.14 -29.26
CA GLU A 437 3.84 17.81 -28.68
C GLU A 437 3.68 17.85 -27.15
N ARG A 438 4.56 18.59 -26.47
CA ARG A 438 4.56 18.78 -25.01
C ARG A 438 4.79 20.24 -24.65
N THR A 439 4.14 20.70 -23.58
CA THR A 439 4.29 22.07 -23.06
C THR A 439 4.33 22.08 -21.54
N GLU A 440 5.00 23.08 -20.96
CA GLU A 440 4.89 23.33 -19.53
C GLU A 440 3.49 23.92 -19.22
N GLY A 441 2.85 23.49 -18.13
CA GLY A 441 1.46 23.85 -17.84
C GLY A 441 1.31 25.16 -17.07
N TRP A 442 1.78 26.31 -17.57
CA TRP A 442 1.70 27.59 -16.84
C TRP A 442 1.32 28.81 -17.69
N VAL A 443 0.88 29.88 -17.01
CA VAL A 443 0.61 31.20 -17.57
C VAL A 443 1.01 32.29 -16.58
N ASP A 444 1.46 33.44 -17.08
CA ASP A 444 1.78 34.60 -16.27
C ASP A 444 1.09 35.88 -16.80
N LEU A 445 0.27 36.47 -15.95
CA LEU A 445 -0.48 37.70 -16.19
C LEU A 445 0.27 38.87 -15.54
N ARG A 446 0.57 39.91 -16.31
CA ARG A 446 1.36 41.05 -15.81
C ARG A 446 0.83 42.40 -16.24
N GLN A 447 0.90 43.34 -15.30
CA GLN A 447 0.75 44.77 -15.55
C GLN A 447 1.67 45.55 -14.59
N PRO A 448 1.90 46.86 -14.80
CA PRO A 448 2.65 47.65 -13.82
C PRO A 448 2.06 47.56 -12.41
N GLY A 449 2.84 47.09 -11.44
CA GLY A 449 2.47 47.01 -10.03
C GLY A 449 1.76 45.73 -9.60
N ARG A 450 1.28 44.87 -10.53
CA ARG A 450 0.60 43.61 -10.21
C ARG A 450 0.90 42.51 -11.22
N GLY A 451 1.04 41.29 -10.75
CA GLY A 451 1.16 40.11 -11.57
C GLY A 451 0.79 38.84 -10.83
N LEU A 452 0.38 37.85 -11.61
CA LEU A 452 -0.10 36.56 -11.14
C LEU A 452 0.34 35.48 -12.13
N ALA A 453 1.19 34.59 -11.67
CA ALA A 453 1.56 33.40 -12.42
C ALA A 453 0.86 32.17 -11.83
N VAL A 454 0.31 31.32 -12.69
CA VAL A 454 -0.37 30.07 -12.32
C VAL A 454 0.28 28.93 -13.09
N GLY A 455 0.62 27.84 -12.40
CA GLY A 455 1.18 26.63 -13.00
C GLY A 455 0.49 25.38 -12.48
N VAL A 456 0.43 24.33 -13.30
CA VAL A 456 -0.21 23.04 -12.99
C VAL A 456 0.84 21.93 -13.08
N ARG A 457 1.04 21.19 -11.99
CA ARG A 457 1.98 20.06 -11.95
C ARG A 457 1.45 18.91 -12.80
N GLU A 458 2.36 18.18 -13.45
CA GLU A 458 2.03 17.00 -14.26
C GLU A 458 1.02 17.30 -15.40
N PHE A 459 1.14 18.47 -16.03
CA PHE A 459 0.18 18.94 -17.04
C PHE A 459 0.15 18.07 -18.31
N VAL A 460 1.30 17.53 -18.71
CA VAL A 460 1.40 16.61 -19.86
C VAL A 460 0.99 15.20 -19.45
N GLU A 461 1.50 14.77 -18.31
CA GLU A 461 1.37 13.44 -17.77
C GLU A 461 -0.09 13.09 -17.48
N ARG A 462 -0.88 14.07 -17.01
CA ARG A 462 -2.31 13.90 -16.68
C ARG A 462 -3.26 14.46 -17.75
N TYR A 463 -2.87 14.42 -19.01
CA TYR A 463 -3.76 14.85 -20.10
C TYR A 463 -5.10 14.06 -20.08
N PRO A 464 -6.18 14.62 -20.68
CA PRO A 464 -6.30 15.97 -21.18
C PRO A 464 -6.33 17.02 -20.05
N GLY A 465 -5.85 18.22 -20.33
CA GLY A 465 -5.83 19.33 -19.39
C GLY A 465 -5.80 20.67 -20.12
N ALA A 466 -6.37 21.70 -19.51
CA ALA A 466 -6.32 23.04 -20.08
C ALA A 466 -6.10 24.13 -19.02
N LEU A 467 -5.39 25.19 -19.43
CA LEU A 467 -5.19 26.41 -18.67
C LEU A 467 -5.68 27.58 -19.53
N SER A 468 -6.73 28.25 -19.10
CA SER A 468 -7.35 29.34 -19.86
C SER A 468 -7.31 30.65 -19.10
N VAL A 469 -7.20 31.76 -19.83
CA VAL A 469 -7.40 33.11 -19.32
C VAL A 469 -8.53 33.76 -20.11
N ARG A 470 -9.55 34.23 -19.40
CA ARG A 470 -10.74 34.86 -20.00
C ARG A 470 -10.92 36.29 -19.51
N ARG A 471 -11.52 37.11 -20.37
CA ARG A 471 -11.95 38.48 -20.11
C ARG A 471 -13.47 38.51 -20.13
N GLN A 472 -14.09 38.76 -18.99
CA GLN A 472 -15.54 38.97 -18.88
C GLN A 472 -15.81 40.42 -18.49
N GLY A 473 -16.09 41.27 -19.48
CA GLY A 473 -16.16 42.72 -19.25
C GLY A 473 -14.79 43.28 -18.81
N ASP A 474 -14.74 43.89 -17.63
CA ASP A 474 -13.50 44.39 -17.02
C ASP A 474 -12.78 43.35 -16.15
N GLU A 475 -13.37 42.16 -15.96
CA GLU A 475 -12.83 41.10 -15.11
C GLU A 475 -11.94 40.14 -15.90
N THR A 476 -10.84 39.72 -15.28
CA THR A 476 -10.00 38.62 -15.76
C THR A 476 -10.27 37.38 -14.92
N GLU A 477 -10.34 36.21 -15.57
CA GLU A 477 -10.48 34.91 -14.93
C GLU A 477 -9.35 33.99 -15.41
N VAL A 478 -8.82 33.17 -14.50
CA VAL A 478 -7.90 32.07 -14.83
C VAL A 478 -8.60 30.75 -14.53
N GLU A 479 -8.57 29.82 -15.47
CA GLU A 479 -9.31 28.56 -15.38
C GLU A 479 -8.34 27.38 -15.51
N VAL A 480 -8.40 26.46 -14.55
CA VAL A 480 -7.61 25.22 -14.53
C VAL A 480 -8.56 24.04 -14.75
N SER A 481 -8.52 23.46 -15.94
CA SER A 481 -9.40 22.35 -16.33
C SER A 481 -8.70 21.01 -16.15
N LEU A 482 -9.21 20.21 -15.22
CA LEU A 482 -8.81 18.81 -15.02
C LEU A 482 -9.44 17.92 -16.10
N TRP A 483 -10.62 18.30 -16.59
CA TRP A 483 -11.26 17.67 -17.73
C TRP A 483 -11.88 18.75 -18.62
N PRO A 484 -11.22 19.18 -19.71
CA PRO A 484 -11.73 20.26 -20.55
C PRO A 484 -12.94 19.80 -21.38
N ARG A 485 -13.96 20.67 -21.47
CA ARG A 485 -15.17 20.43 -22.28
C ARG A 485 -14.81 20.20 -23.75
N HIS A 486 -15.56 19.30 -24.41
CA HIS A 486 -15.42 18.87 -25.81
C HIS A 486 -14.18 18.01 -26.09
N GLU A 487 -13.00 18.47 -25.70
CA GLU A 487 -11.72 17.81 -26.02
C GLU A 487 -11.41 16.64 -25.10
N GLY A 488 -11.92 16.65 -23.86
CA GLY A 488 -11.86 15.48 -22.99
C GLY A 488 -12.78 14.34 -23.45
N GLY A 489 -13.84 14.64 -24.19
CA GLY A 489 -14.92 13.68 -24.41
C GLY A 489 -15.65 13.35 -23.11
N ILE A 490 -16.26 12.16 -23.06
CA ILE A 490 -17.00 11.68 -21.89
C ILE A 490 -16.09 10.74 -21.09
N LEU A 491 -15.73 11.13 -19.87
CA LEU A 491 -15.04 10.27 -18.91
C LEU A 491 -16.07 9.45 -18.13
N ARG A 492 -15.89 8.13 -18.09
CA ARG A 492 -16.60 7.28 -17.12
C ARG A 492 -15.93 7.44 -15.76
N TRP A 493 -16.40 8.38 -14.96
CA TRP A 493 -15.80 8.67 -13.67
C TRP A 493 -16.48 7.83 -12.56
N ALA A 494 -15.77 6.84 -12.04
CA ALA A 494 -16.30 5.88 -11.07
C ALA A 494 -16.62 6.52 -9.69
N GLN A 495 -17.64 6.00 -9.01
CA GLN A 495 -17.97 6.40 -7.64
C GLN A 495 -16.81 6.05 -6.70
N GLY A 496 -16.49 7.00 -5.83
CA GLY A 496 -15.45 6.88 -4.82
C GLY A 496 -14.05 7.25 -5.30
N THR A 497 -13.81 7.45 -6.60
CA THR A 497 -12.51 7.90 -7.09
C THR A 497 -12.38 9.42 -7.01
N GLN A 498 -11.13 9.88 -6.97
CA GLN A 498 -10.77 11.28 -6.82
C GLN A 498 -9.97 11.77 -8.03
N LEU A 499 -10.36 12.91 -8.59
CA LEU A 499 -9.52 13.64 -9.54
C LEU A 499 -8.80 14.75 -8.78
N VAL A 500 -7.47 14.65 -8.70
CA VAL A 500 -6.60 15.56 -7.92
C VAL A 500 -5.63 16.29 -8.85
N THR A 501 -5.37 17.57 -8.55
CA THR A 501 -4.36 18.38 -9.21
C THR A 501 -3.59 19.23 -8.20
N GLU A 502 -2.34 19.54 -8.52
CA GLU A 502 -1.50 20.47 -7.75
C GLU A 502 -1.17 21.70 -8.59
N MET A 503 -1.35 22.88 -8.00
CA MET A 503 -1.15 24.16 -8.68
C MET A 503 -0.23 25.07 -7.88
N ALA A 504 0.59 25.85 -8.59
CA ALA A 504 1.32 26.98 -8.06
C ALA A 504 0.55 28.27 -8.37
N LEU A 505 0.45 29.15 -7.38
CA LEU A 505 0.04 30.54 -7.57
C LEU A 505 1.16 31.44 -7.04
N PHE A 506 1.86 32.13 -7.93
CA PHE A 506 2.90 33.09 -7.60
C PHE A 506 2.41 34.52 -7.83
N ALA A 507 2.33 35.28 -6.74
CA ALA A 507 1.94 36.67 -6.73
C ALA A 507 3.16 37.58 -6.83
N HIS A 508 3.13 38.59 -7.70
CA HIS A 508 4.23 39.56 -7.81
C HIS A 508 3.76 40.96 -8.22
N ASP A 509 4.67 41.92 -8.29
CA ASP A 509 4.39 43.34 -8.58
C ASP A 509 4.46 43.70 -10.08
N GLY A 510 4.35 42.69 -10.96
CA GLY A 510 4.52 42.86 -12.41
C GLY A 510 5.97 42.98 -12.90
N SER A 511 6.95 43.17 -12.00
CA SER A 511 8.36 43.39 -12.35
C SER A 511 9.30 42.19 -12.12
N ALA A 512 8.77 41.11 -11.52
CA ALA A 512 9.55 39.90 -11.22
C ALA A 512 10.27 39.38 -12.48
N PRO A 513 11.60 39.14 -12.45
CA PRO A 513 12.35 38.63 -13.59
C PRO A 513 11.96 37.18 -13.92
N ALA A 514 12.21 36.74 -15.16
CA ALA A 514 11.80 35.42 -15.64
C ALA A 514 12.31 34.28 -14.76
N THR A 515 13.57 34.35 -14.32
CA THR A 515 14.18 33.38 -13.41
C THR A 515 13.46 33.27 -12.07
N ARG A 516 12.97 34.39 -11.49
CA ARG A 516 12.18 34.38 -10.26
C ARG A 516 10.81 33.74 -10.50
N ARG A 517 10.14 34.06 -11.61
CA ARG A 517 8.83 33.49 -11.94
C ARG A 517 8.92 31.97 -12.13
N GLN A 518 9.91 31.51 -12.91
CA GLN A 518 10.21 30.09 -13.09
C GLN A 518 10.51 29.39 -11.77
N ALA A 519 11.38 29.97 -10.93
CA ALA A 519 11.72 29.39 -9.63
C ALA A 519 10.53 29.31 -8.66
N CYS A 520 9.62 30.28 -8.68
CA CYS A 520 8.44 30.25 -7.83
C CYS A 520 7.40 29.21 -8.30
N LEU A 521 7.11 29.16 -9.61
CA LEU A 521 6.23 28.12 -10.17
C LEU A 521 6.80 26.73 -9.89
N ALA A 522 8.09 26.53 -10.13
CA ALA A 522 8.71 25.23 -10.00
C ALA A 522 8.83 24.74 -8.53
N ALA A 523 8.51 25.55 -7.51
CA ALA A 523 8.41 25.10 -6.11
C ALA A 523 7.22 24.14 -5.86
N VAL A 524 6.30 24.05 -6.82
CA VAL A 524 5.22 23.05 -6.89
C VAL A 524 5.42 22.11 -8.07
N LEU A 525 5.82 22.63 -9.24
CA LEU A 525 5.92 21.80 -10.46
C LEU A 525 7.08 20.81 -10.39
N HIS A 526 8.19 21.21 -9.77
CA HIS A 526 9.43 20.44 -9.64
C HIS A 526 10.06 20.71 -8.27
N PRO A 527 9.37 20.35 -7.17
CA PRO A 527 9.76 20.76 -5.81
C PRO A 527 11.15 20.22 -5.45
N VAL A 528 11.92 20.98 -4.67
CA VAL A 528 13.21 20.51 -4.16
C VAL A 528 12.98 19.29 -3.25
N ARG A 529 13.71 18.21 -3.54
CA ARG A 529 13.71 16.99 -2.71
C ARG A 529 14.90 16.99 -1.76
N ALA A 530 14.73 16.46 -0.57
CA ALA A 530 15.82 16.23 0.37
C ALA A 530 15.99 14.73 0.61
N VAL A 531 17.19 14.20 0.36
CA VAL A 531 17.51 12.78 0.50
C VAL A 531 18.77 12.57 1.33
N LEU A 532 18.77 11.52 2.15
CA LEU A 532 19.95 11.04 2.85
C LEU A 532 20.77 10.09 1.93
N PRO A 533 22.06 9.85 2.22
CA PRO A 533 22.82 8.78 1.62
C PRO A 533 22.12 7.42 1.79
N ALA A 534 22.26 6.54 0.80
CA ALA A 534 21.66 5.20 0.79
C ALA A 534 22.09 4.37 2.02
N GLU A 535 23.34 4.53 2.47
CA GLU A 535 23.88 3.87 3.65
C GLU A 535 23.08 4.22 4.92
N HIS A 536 22.63 5.47 5.06
CA HIS A 536 21.83 5.90 6.20
C HIS A 536 20.50 5.15 6.23
N TYR A 537 19.80 5.06 5.10
CA TYR A 537 18.53 4.34 5.03
C TYR A 537 18.71 2.86 5.40
N CYS A 538 19.72 2.19 4.80
CA CYS A 538 19.98 0.77 5.03
C CYS A 538 20.32 0.44 6.49
N GLN A 539 21.13 1.27 7.16
CA GLN A 539 21.58 1.03 8.54
C GLN A 539 20.47 1.17 9.59
N THR A 540 19.37 1.85 9.27
CA THR A 540 18.30 2.12 10.25
C THR A 540 17.43 0.91 10.55
N GLY A 541 17.35 -0.06 9.63
CA GLY A 541 16.44 -1.21 9.72
C GLY A 541 14.95 -0.87 9.61
N VAL A 542 14.57 0.37 9.30
CA VAL A 542 13.15 0.78 9.21
C VAL A 542 12.40 0.07 8.08
N PHE A 543 13.13 -0.34 7.03
CA PHE A 543 12.61 -1.08 5.89
C PHE A 543 12.85 -2.59 6.02
N GLY A 544 13.35 -3.09 7.15
CA GLY A 544 13.91 -4.43 7.27
C GLY A 544 15.39 -4.48 6.85
N PRO A 545 15.98 -5.69 6.71
CA PRO A 545 17.38 -5.80 6.30
C PRO A 545 17.54 -5.30 4.88
N LEU A 546 18.36 -4.28 4.66
CA LEU A 546 18.73 -3.75 3.35
C LEU A 546 20.22 -3.38 3.38
N SER A 547 20.85 -3.28 2.21
CA SER A 547 22.24 -2.86 2.11
C SER A 547 22.51 -2.16 0.77
N THR A 548 23.52 -1.30 0.76
CA THR A 548 24.12 -0.74 -0.47
C THR A 548 25.15 -1.70 -1.08
N HIS A 549 25.49 -2.78 -0.37
CA HIS A 549 26.39 -3.82 -0.85
C HIS A 549 25.89 -4.43 -2.16
N ARG A 550 26.81 -4.60 -3.11
CA ARG A 550 26.53 -5.31 -4.37
C ARG A 550 27.10 -6.71 -4.30
N GLU A 551 26.21 -7.68 -4.13
CA GLU A 551 26.55 -9.10 -4.18
C GLU A 551 26.92 -9.49 -5.62
N GLN A 552 28.19 -9.84 -5.86
CA GLN A 552 28.69 -10.17 -7.20
C GLN A 552 28.00 -11.40 -7.79
N ARG A 553 27.63 -12.38 -6.95
CA ARG A 553 26.86 -13.57 -7.37
C ARG A 553 25.51 -13.20 -7.98
N LEU A 554 24.96 -12.04 -7.61
CA LEU A 554 23.65 -11.54 -8.04
C LEU A 554 23.75 -10.39 -9.05
N ALA A 555 24.90 -10.17 -9.69
CA ALA A 555 25.02 -9.16 -10.74
C ALA A 555 23.95 -9.28 -11.86
N PRO A 556 23.63 -10.48 -12.40
CA PRO A 556 22.57 -10.61 -13.41
C PRO A 556 21.17 -10.23 -12.89
N TYR A 557 20.91 -10.46 -11.61
CA TYR A 557 19.68 -10.04 -10.96
C TYR A 557 19.60 -8.51 -10.85
N LEU A 558 20.69 -7.84 -10.50
CA LEU A 558 20.76 -6.37 -10.43
C LEU A 558 20.62 -5.75 -11.83
N ASP A 559 21.27 -6.33 -12.85
CA ASP A 559 21.12 -5.88 -14.23
C ASP A 559 19.68 -6.06 -14.73
N SER A 560 19.03 -7.17 -14.36
CA SER A 560 17.62 -7.44 -14.67
C SER A 560 16.67 -6.47 -13.96
N ARG A 561 16.98 -6.08 -12.72
CA ARG A 561 16.24 -5.04 -12.00
C ARG A 561 16.34 -3.70 -12.72
N ASP A 562 17.55 -3.27 -13.07
CA ASP A 562 17.76 -1.97 -13.69
C ASP A 562 17.10 -1.91 -15.08
N ALA A 563 17.21 -2.98 -15.87
CA ALA A 563 16.50 -3.11 -17.15
C ALA A 563 14.97 -3.10 -16.97
N PHE A 564 14.45 -3.81 -15.96
CA PHE A 564 13.02 -3.79 -15.64
C PHE A 564 12.55 -2.40 -15.25
N PHE A 565 13.30 -1.67 -14.41
CA PHE A 565 12.90 -0.32 -14.00
C PHE A 565 12.80 0.64 -15.19
N GLN A 566 13.73 0.53 -16.15
CA GLN A 566 13.65 1.31 -17.39
C GLN A 566 12.44 0.90 -18.26
N ASP A 567 12.19 -0.41 -18.43
CA ASP A 567 10.97 -0.89 -19.13
C ASP A 567 9.70 -0.38 -18.44
N LEU A 568 9.69 -0.40 -17.11
CA LEU A 568 8.57 0.04 -16.30
C LEU A 568 8.22 1.51 -16.57
N LEU A 569 9.21 2.41 -16.50
CA LEU A 569 9.01 3.85 -16.66
C LEU A 569 8.62 4.26 -18.07
N VAL A 570 9.07 3.50 -19.07
CA VAL A 570 8.98 3.86 -20.50
C VAL A 570 7.84 3.11 -21.19
N HIS A 571 7.73 1.80 -20.99
CA HIS A 571 6.82 0.92 -21.74
C HIS A 571 5.63 0.41 -20.93
N ARG A 572 5.67 0.45 -19.59
CA ARG A 572 4.61 -0.12 -18.72
C ARG A 572 3.83 0.90 -17.91
N ARG A 573 4.21 2.17 -17.97
CA ARG A 573 3.48 3.31 -17.39
C ARG A 573 2.77 4.06 -18.50
N ALA A 574 1.56 4.58 -18.27
CA ALA A 574 0.87 5.42 -19.24
C ALA A 574 0.64 6.84 -18.69
N TYR A 575 0.60 7.80 -19.61
CA TYR A 575 0.03 9.11 -19.32
C TYR A 575 -1.49 9.05 -19.45
N GLY A 576 -2.18 9.87 -18.66
CA GLY A 576 -3.63 9.99 -18.65
C GLY A 576 -4.14 10.45 -17.29
N ARG A 577 -5.32 11.07 -17.27
CA ARG A 577 -5.94 11.60 -16.05
C ARG A 577 -6.13 10.54 -14.96
N GLU A 578 -6.60 9.35 -15.35
CA GLU A 578 -6.77 8.20 -14.45
C GLU A 578 -5.55 7.27 -14.47
N ASP A 579 -4.71 7.32 -15.50
CA ASP A 579 -3.66 6.31 -15.73
C ASP A 579 -2.30 6.69 -15.11
N TRP A 580 -2.02 7.99 -14.96
CA TRP A 580 -0.68 8.47 -14.57
C TRP A 580 -0.30 8.09 -13.14
N GLY A 581 0.69 7.19 -13.06
CA GLY A 581 1.28 6.69 -11.83
C GLY A 581 1.08 5.19 -11.66
N ASP A 582 0.14 4.56 -12.37
CA ASP A 582 0.03 3.10 -12.42
C ASP A 582 0.90 2.46 -13.51
N PHE A 583 1.07 1.16 -13.37
CA PHE A 583 1.73 0.28 -14.30
C PHE A 583 0.75 -0.77 -14.81
N PHE A 584 0.99 -1.28 -16.01
CA PHE A 584 0.18 -2.33 -16.60
C PHE A 584 1.02 -3.43 -17.22
N ASP A 585 0.42 -4.62 -17.33
CA ASP A 585 0.94 -5.68 -18.18
C ASP A 585 0.19 -5.74 -19.51
N ASN A 586 0.92 -6.05 -20.59
CA ASN A 586 0.42 -6.12 -21.96
C ASN A 586 -0.26 -7.45 -22.28
N ASN A 587 0.12 -8.51 -21.55
CA ASN A 587 -0.43 -9.86 -21.64
C ASN A 587 -0.06 -10.56 -20.32
N GLY A 588 -0.98 -10.57 -19.36
CA GLY A 588 -0.78 -11.31 -18.11
C GLY A 588 -1.19 -12.77 -18.24
N TYR A 589 -1.83 -13.29 -17.20
CA TYR A 589 -2.48 -14.60 -17.19
C TYR A 589 -3.81 -14.61 -17.96
N VAL A 590 -4.36 -13.42 -18.25
CA VAL A 590 -5.52 -13.25 -19.12
C VAL A 590 -5.02 -13.19 -20.56
N ARG A 591 -5.42 -14.17 -21.39
CA ARG A 591 -5.04 -14.20 -22.82
C ARG A 591 -5.84 -13.14 -23.60
N GLY A 592 -5.20 -12.05 -24.00
CA GLY A 592 -5.76 -11.03 -24.89
C GLY A 592 -4.97 -9.73 -24.85
N SER A 593 -5.25 -8.81 -25.77
CA SER A 593 -4.39 -7.64 -26.05
C SER A 593 -4.63 -6.40 -25.17
N GLY A 594 -5.39 -6.52 -24.08
CA GLY A 594 -5.79 -5.40 -23.22
C GLY A 594 -4.69 -5.00 -22.21
N ARG A 595 -4.74 -3.76 -21.73
CA ARG A 595 -3.93 -3.33 -20.56
C ARG A 595 -4.51 -3.93 -19.28
N LEU A 596 -3.70 -4.72 -18.57
CA LEU A 596 -4.03 -5.21 -17.24
C LEU A 596 -3.39 -4.30 -16.20
N TRP A 597 -4.16 -3.37 -15.65
CA TRP A 597 -3.69 -2.45 -14.62
C TRP A 597 -3.32 -3.20 -13.36
N THR A 598 -2.18 -2.81 -12.77
CA THR A 598 -1.67 -3.50 -11.58
C THR A 598 -2.38 -3.06 -10.32
N ASN A 599 -2.96 -1.84 -10.31
CA ASN A 599 -3.55 -1.23 -9.12
C ASN A 599 -2.65 -1.41 -7.88
N MET A 600 -1.34 -1.19 -8.08
CA MET A 600 -0.27 -1.35 -7.09
C MET A 600 -0.14 -2.71 -6.41
N GLU A 601 -0.67 -3.78 -7.02
CA GLU A 601 -0.58 -5.14 -6.48
C GLU A 601 0.87 -5.51 -6.12
N TRP A 602 1.03 -6.20 -4.98
CA TRP A 602 2.30 -6.60 -4.39
C TRP A 602 3.13 -5.44 -3.80
N GLU A 603 2.46 -4.40 -3.29
CA GLU A 603 3.12 -3.26 -2.62
C GLU A 603 4.14 -2.58 -3.52
N PHE A 604 3.73 -2.27 -4.76
CA PHE A 604 4.60 -1.65 -5.75
C PHE A 604 5.34 -0.39 -5.23
N PRO A 605 4.68 0.54 -4.50
CA PRO A 605 5.38 1.69 -3.94
C PRO A 605 6.44 1.29 -2.90
N ALA A 606 6.20 0.24 -2.09
CA ALA A 606 7.20 -0.23 -1.12
C ALA A 606 8.43 -0.85 -1.82
N TYR A 607 8.21 -1.60 -2.91
CA TYR A 607 9.30 -2.10 -3.74
C TYR A 607 10.18 -0.96 -4.26
N LEU A 608 9.58 0.08 -4.83
CA LEU A 608 10.30 1.24 -5.35
C LEU A 608 11.11 1.94 -4.23
N ILE A 609 10.52 2.08 -3.03
CA ILE A 609 11.23 2.61 -1.86
C ILE A 609 12.40 1.72 -1.41
N HIS A 610 12.28 0.38 -1.46
CA HIS A 610 13.42 -0.50 -1.17
C HIS A 610 14.58 -0.25 -2.14
N GLN A 611 14.30 -0.12 -3.43
CA GLN A 611 15.34 0.14 -4.42
C GLN A 611 15.97 1.52 -4.21
N PHE A 612 15.15 2.56 -3.97
CA PHE A 612 15.63 3.88 -3.58
C PHE A 612 16.56 3.82 -2.35
N ALA A 613 16.16 3.11 -1.29
CA ALA A 613 16.96 2.98 -0.08
C ALA A 613 18.31 2.28 -0.33
N CYS A 614 18.34 1.29 -1.22
CA CYS A 614 19.55 0.55 -1.58
C CYS A 614 20.48 1.31 -2.53
N THR A 615 19.96 2.16 -3.41
CA THR A 615 20.75 2.80 -4.49
C THR A 615 20.98 4.30 -4.28
N GLY A 616 20.09 4.97 -3.54
CA GLY A 616 20.04 6.43 -3.46
C GLY A 616 19.49 7.10 -4.72
N ASP A 617 19.01 6.33 -5.70
CA ASP A 617 18.52 6.85 -6.98
C ASP A 617 17.11 7.43 -6.83
N ALA A 618 17.02 8.76 -6.98
CA ALA A 618 15.81 9.53 -6.75
C ALA A 618 14.69 9.22 -7.75
N ASP A 619 14.99 8.63 -8.90
CA ASP A 619 13.95 8.23 -9.87
C ASP A 619 13.03 7.16 -9.30
N TYR A 620 13.55 6.25 -8.47
CA TYR A 620 12.73 5.28 -7.73
C TYR A 620 11.80 5.97 -6.72
N LEU A 621 12.28 7.01 -6.02
CA LEU A 621 11.46 7.78 -5.09
C LEU A 621 10.35 8.55 -5.82
N GLU A 622 10.67 9.15 -6.96
CA GLU A 622 9.68 9.84 -7.78
C GLU A 622 8.62 8.88 -8.33
N ALA A 623 9.04 7.72 -8.85
CA ALA A 623 8.12 6.68 -9.29
C ALA A 623 7.24 6.18 -8.12
N ALA A 624 7.80 6.02 -6.92
CA ALA A 624 7.04 5.63 -5.74
C ALA A 624 5.99 6.67 -5.34
N GLU A 625 6.32 7.97 -5.42
CA GLU A 625 5.40 9.07 -5.15
C GLU A 625 4.25 9.10 -6.15
N GLN A 626 4.54 8.97 -7.45
CA GLN A 626 3.54 8.91 -8.50
C GLN A 626 2.60 7.70 -8.33
N ALA A 627 3.18 6.53 -8.08
CA ALA A 627 2.45 5.29 -7.82
C ALA A 627 1.55 5.37 -6.59
N ALA A 628 2.07 5.92 -5.47
CA ALA A 628 1.29 6.08 -4.25
C ALA A 628 0.13 7.07 -4.44
N ARG A 629 0.35 8.18 -5.15
CA ARG A 629 -0.68 9.19 -5.44
C ARG A 629 -1.76 8.69 -6.39
N HIS A 630 -1.37 7.94 -7.42
CA HIS A 630 -2.32 7.22 -8.29
C HIS A 630 -3.22 6.32 -7.44
N PHE A 631 -2.61 5.39 -6.69
CA PHE A 631 -3.37 4.43 -5.89
C PHE A 631 -4.29 5.11 -4.88
N ALA A 632 -3.77 6.15 -4.20
CA ALA A 632 -4.53 6.93 -3.25
C ALA A 632 -5.76 7.63 -3.86
N SER A 633 -5.73 8.00 -5.14
CA SER A 633 -6.79 8.79 -5.77
C SER A 633 -7.73 7.97 -6.65
N ILE A 634 -7.21 7.02 -7.43
CA ILE A 634 -7.92 6.30 -8.50
C ILE A 634 -8.35 4.88 -8.08
N ASP A 635 -7.52 4.19 -7.29
CA ASP A 635 -7.72 2.77 -7.00
C ASP A 635 -8.39 2.53 -5.63
N ILE A 636 -8.41 3.53 -4.75
CA ILE A 636 -9.09 3.46 -3.44
C ILE A 636 -10.48 4.08 -3.52
N ILE A 637 -11.46 3.41 -2.90
CA ILE A 637 -12.87 3.78 -2.91
C ILE A 637 -13.16 4.74 -1.73
N HIS A 638 -13.05 6.05 -1.94
CA HIS A 638 -13.30 7.07 -0.92
C HIS A 638 -14.78 7.28 -0.59
N HIS A 639 -15.67 6.77 -1.42
CA HIS A 639 -17.12 6.77 -1.21
C HIS A 639 -17.74 5.55 -1.90
N SER A 640 -18.72 4.89 -1.27
CA SER A 640 -19.53 3.89 -1.97
C SER A 640 -20.95 3.78 -1.41
N SER A 641 -21.92 3.66 -2.31
CA SER A 641 -23.28 3.22 -1.99
C SER A 641 -23.36 1.78 -1.45
N ARG A 642 -22.28 1.01 -1.58
CA ARG A 642 -22.09 -0.30 -0.94
C ARG A 642 -21.19 -0.10 0.29
N PRO A 643 -21.72 -0.01 1.53
CA PRO A 643 -20.92 0.34 2.70
C PRO A 643 -19.73 -0.59 2.98
N ALA A 644 -19.82 -1.85 2.54
CA ALA A 644 -18.73 -2.82 2.62
C ALA A 644 -17.50 -2.41 1.80
N TRP A 645 -17.67 -1.65 0.71
CA TRP A 645 -16.58 -1.27 -0.20
C TRP A 645 -15.85 0.00 0.21
N GLN A 646 -16.47 0.83 1.04
CA GLN A 646 -15.92 2.11 1.48
C GLN A 646 -14.50 1.93 2.06
N GLY A 647 -13.53 2.69 1.56
CA GLY A 647 -12.13 2.61 1.94
C GLY A 647 -11.39 1.38 1.42
N GLY A 648 -12.03 0.45 0.71
CA GLY A 648 -11.36 -0.67 0.05
C GLY A 648 -10.67 -0.24 -1.24
N SER A 649 -9.71 -1.03 -1.72
CA SER A 649 -9.08 -0.83 -3.03
C SER A 649 -9.68 -1.74 -4.09
N TYR A 650 -9.86 -1.21 -5.31
CA TYR A 650 -10.13 -2.02 -6.49
C TYR A 650 -8.98 -2.99 -6.72
N VAL A 651 -9.31 -4.24 -7.07
CA VAL A 651 -8.31 -5.25 -7.39
C VAL A 651 -7.71 -4.94 -8.76
N HIS A 652 -6.46 -5.38 -8.99
CA HIS A 652 -5.86 -5.36 -10.33
C HIS A 652 -6.84 -5.90 -11.38
N THR A 653 -6.76 -5.44 -12.63
CA THR A 653 -7.67 -5.89 -13.69
C THR A 653 -7.53 -7.41 -13.90
N GLY A 654 -8.64 -8.14 -13.77
CA GLY A 654 -8.69 -9.60 -13.84
C GLY A 654 -9.22 -10.20 -15.14
N ASP A 655 -9.64 -9.37 -16.10
CA ASP A 655 -10.17 -9.81 -17.38
C ASP A 655 -9.79 -8.87 -18.55
N LEU A 656 -10.50 -8.97 -19.68
CA LEU A 656 -10.21 -8.22 -20.91
C LEU A 656 -10.76 -6.79 -20.93
N ARG A 657 -11.51 -6.37 -19.92
CA ARG A 657 -12.02 -5.01 -19.81
C ARG A 657 -10.91 -4.09 -19.35
N GLU A 658 -10.73 -2.98 -20.06
CA GLU A 658 -9.72 -1.99 -19.67
C GLU A 658 -10.29 -1.00 -18.65
N GLY A 659 -9.51 -0.71 -17.61
CA GLY A 659 -9.83 0.28 -16.58
C GLY A 659 -9.38 -0.15 -15.19
N HIS A 660 -9.22 0.83 -14.29
CA HIS A 660 -8.78 0.58 -12.92
C HIS A 660 -9.91 0.04 -12.03
N GLN A 661 -11.16 0.46 -12.27
CA GLN A 661 -12.31 0.17 -11.39
C GLN A 661 -13.16 -1.02 -11.88
N VAL A 662 -12.50 -2.12 -12.25
CA VAL A 662 -13.15 -3.31 -12.83
C VAL A 662 -13.55 -4.32 -11.76
N ASP A 663 -12.61 -4.71 -10.90
CA ASP A 663 -12.81 -5.79 -9.94
C ASP A 663 -12.99 -5.27 -8.49
N PRO A 664 -13.97 -5.80 -7.73
CA PRO A 664 -14.37 -5.26 -6.45
C PRO A 664 -13.33 -5.54 -5.34
N PRO A 665 -13.32 -4.75 -4.25
CA PRO A 665 -12.41 -4.96 -3.13
C PRO A 665 -12.63 -6.32 -2.45
N ASP A 666 -11.54 -6.92 -1.97
CA ASP A 666 -11.55 -8.18 -1.21
C ASP A 666 -10.45 -8.20 -0.13
N PHE A 667 -10.39 -9.27 0.68
CA PHE A 667 -9.37 -9.43 1.73
C PHE A 667 -7.98 -9.79 1.21
N ALA A 668 -7.89 -10.54 0.11
CA ALA A 668 -6.62 -10.88 -0.54
C ALA A 668 -5.94 -9.67 -1.20
N HIS A 669 -6.64 -8.54 -1.33
CA HIS A 669 -6.15 -7.26 -1.85
C HIS A 669 -6.57 -6.10 -0.93
N ALA A 670 -6.60 -6.31 0.38
CA ALA A 670 -7.02 -5.31 1.37
C ALA A 670 -5.98 -4.19 1.59
N GLY A 671 -5.56 -3.54 0.51
CA GLY A 671 -4.69 -2.38 0.50
C GLY A 671 -3.20 -2.65 0.36
N TRP A 672 -2.49 -1.59 -0.05
CA TRP A 672 -1.04 -1.55 -0.21
C TRP A 672 -0.45 -0.36 0.58
N THR A 673 -0.58 -0.39 1.90
CA THR A 673 -0.38 0.82 2.73
C THR A 673 1.06 1.10 3.13
N GLN A 674 1.95 0.10 3.10
CA GLN A 674 3.29 0.29 3.64
C GLN A 674 4.08 1.27 2.77
N GLY A 675 4.05 1.09 1.46
CA GLY A 675 4.67 2.01 0.52
C GLY A 675 4.05 3.41 0.55
N LEU A 676 2.73 3.53 0.66
CA LEU A 676 2.02 4.80 0.82
C LEU A 676 2.52 5.60 2.02
N LEU A 677 2.63 4.94 3.17
CA LEU A 677 3.07 5.58 4.40
C LEU A 677 4.56 5.92 4.38
N TRP A 678 5.41 5.12 3.72
CA TRP A 678 6.81 5.46 3.55
C TRP A 678 7.02 6.68 2.64
N VAL A 679 6.25 6.77 1.54
CA VAL A 679 6.24 7.98 0.71
C VAL A 679 5.73 9.17 1.52
N HIS A 680 4.68 9.00 2.33
CA HIS A 680 4.27 10.04 3.26
C HIS A 680 5.46 10.44 4.16
N TYR A 681 6.09 9.52 4.89
CA TYR A 681 7.19 9.83 5.81
C TYR A 681 8.33 10.59 5.12
N LEU A 682 8.70 10.23 3.89
CA LEU A 682 9.76 10.87 3.12
C LEU A 682 9.33 12.26 2.57
N CYS A 683 8.13 12.36 2.00
CA CYS A 683 7.74 13.49 1.15
C CYS A 683 6.71 14.46 1.78
N GLY A 684 5.89 14.02 2.73
CA GLY A 684 4.96 14.89 3.45
C GLY A 684 3.57 15.00 2.85
N ASP A 685 3.17 14.02 2.03
CA ASP A 685 1.86 14.01 1.41
C ASP A 685 0.79 13.45 2.36
N GLU A 686 -0.09 14.30 2.86
CA GLU A 686 -1.17 13.94 3.79
C GLU A 686 -2.30 13.14 3.12
N LEU A 687 -2.48 13.25 1.78
CA LEU A 687 -3.47 12.46 1.05
C LEU A 687 -3.23 10.95 1.21
N LEU A 688 -1.96 10.55 1.31
CA LEU A 688 -1.57 9.16 1.47
C LEU A 688 -1.95 8.60 2.86
N VAL A 689 -1.97 9.45 3.90
CA VAL A 689 -2.39 9.06 5.25
C VAL A 689 -3.91 8.89 5.30
N GLU A 690 -4.67 9.78 4.66
CA GLU A 690 -6.12 9.66 4.56
C GLU A 690 -6.53 8.37 3.83
N ALA A 691 -5.89 8.10 2.70
CA ALA A 691 -6.10 6.89 1.91
C ALA A 691 -5.74 5.61 2.69
N ALA A 692 -4.59 5.59 3.37
CA ALA A 692 -4.16 4.44 4.17
C ALA A 692 -5.12 4.16 5.36
N ASN A 693 -5.61 5.21 6.02
CA ASN A 693 -6.64 5.06 7.06
C ASN A 693 -7.93 4.45 6.50
N GLY A 694 -8.37 4.86 5.30
CA GLY A 694 -9.53 4.26 4.64
C GLY A 694 -9.40 2.76 4.45
N LEU A 695 -8.22 2.28 4.03
CA LEU A 695 -7.91 0.86 3.85
C LEU A 695 -7.91 0.07 5.18
N ALA A 696 -7.33 0.63 6.24
CA ALA A 696 -7.40 0.02 7.57
C ALA A 696 -8.85 -0.05 8.08
N ASP A 697 -9.63 1.01 7.89
CA ASP A 697 -11.04 1.07 8.30
C ASP A 697 -11.90 0.10 7.47
N TYR A 698 -11.56 -0.14 6.19
CA TYR A 698 -12.17 -1.20 5.38
C TYR A 698 -11.93 -2.58 5.99
N VAL A 699 -10.69 -2.89 6.39
CA VAL A 699 -10.37 -4.18 7.03
C VAL A 699 -11.16 -4.35 8.33
N VAL A 700 -11.19 -3.34 9.20
CA VAL A 700 -11.92 -3.40 10.47
C VAL A 700 -13.42 -3.56 10.22
N ARG A 701 -14.00 -2.79 9.28
CA ARG A 701 -15.44 -2.83 9.00
C ARG A 701 -15.91 -4.17 8.44
N ASN A 702 -15.09 -4.80 7.60
CA ASN A 702 -15.44 -6.06 6.96
C ASN A 702 -14.92 -7.29 7.73
N MET A 703 -14.31 -7.09 8.89
CA MET A 703 -13.92 -8.18 9.78
C MET A 703 -15.20 -8.91 10.27
N PRO A 704 -15.34 -10.23 10.08
CA PRO A 704 -16.49 -10.94 10.60
C PRO A 704 -16.54 -10.85 12.14
N PRO A 705 -17.70 -11.00 12.80
CA PRO A 705 -17.78 -11.00 14.27
C PRO A 705 -16.83 -12.02 14.92
N GLN A 706 -16.40 -11.74 16.14
CA GLN A 706 -15.68 -12.72 16.95
C GLN A 706 -16.62 -13.88 17.31
N GLY A 707 -16.07 -15.09 17.37
CA GLY A 707 -16.83 -16.28 17.75
C GLY A 707 -16.37 -17.52 16.98
N PRO A 708 -16.94 -18.69 17.31
CA PRO A 708 -16.75 -19.87 16.48
C PRO A 708 -17.26 -19.60 15.07
N TYR A 709 -16.41 -19.86 14.07
CA TYR A 709 -16.79 -19.71 12.67
C TYR A 709 -17.40 -21.02 12.17
N GLN A 710 -18.63 -20.96 11.66
CA GLN A 710 -19.26 -22.12 11.00
C GLN A 710 -18.66 -22.35 9.61
N THR A 711 -18.27 -21.27 8.93
CA THR A 711 -17.61 -21.28 7.63
C THR A 711 -16.27 -20.57 7.72
N GLN A 712 -15.40 -20.79 6.75
CA GLN A 712 -14.12 -20.09 6.68
C GLN A 712 -14.32 -18.55 6.68
N PRO A 713 -13.67 -17.79 7.58
CA PRO A 713 -13.75 -16.33 7.56
C PRO A 713 -13.06 -15.76 6.31
N ALA A 714 -13.38 -14.52 5.94
CA ALA A 714 -12.82 -13.87 4.76
C ALA A 714 -11.28 -13.74 4.78
N PHE A 715 -10.69 -13.66 5.98
CA PHE A 715 -9.24 -13.64 6.20
C PHE A 715 -8.62 -15.04 6.34
N SER A 716 -9.40 -16.11 6.21
CA SER A 716 -8.84 -17.48 6.26
C SER A 716 -7.83 -17.66 5.13
N MET A 717 -6.74 -18.37 5.40
CA MET A 717 -5.71 -18.67 4.41
C MET A 717 -6.03 -19.95 3.63
N TRP A 718 -7.33 -20.19 3.39
CA TRP A 718 -7.81 -21.40 2.71
C TRP A 718 -7.56 -21.38 1.21
N ASN A 719 -7.60 -20.21 0.58
CA ASN A 719 -7.29 -20.10 -0.86
C ASN A 719 -5.89 -19.53 -1.07
N CYS A 720 -5.49 -18.55 -0.24
CA CYS A 720 -4.20 -17.90 -0.36
C CYS A 720 -3.79 -17.26 0.98
N SER A 721 -2.51 -17.35 1.32
CA SER A 721 -1.90 -16.66 2.47
C SER A 721 -2.12 -15.15 2.47
N ARG A 722 -2.29 -14.53 1.29
CA ARG A 722 -2.57 -13.08 1.16
C ARG A 722 -3.87 -12.64 1.83
N GLN A 723 -4.86 -13.53 1.97
CA GLN A 723 -6.15 -13.22 2.60
C GLN A 723 -6.00 -12.78 4.07
N ALA A 724 -5.00 -13.31 4.77
CA ALA A 724 -4.60 -12.79 6.09
C ALA A 724 -3.43 -11.80 5.98
N GLY A 725 -2.47 -12.07 5.09
CA GLY A 725 -1.24 -11.30 4.97
C GLY A 725 -1.46 -9.82 4.66
N ASN A 726 -2.32 -9.49 3.69
CA ASN A 726 -2.59 -8.09 3.33
C ASN A 726 -3.29 -7.30 4.46
N PRO A 727 -4.38 -7.80 5.07
CA PRO A 727 -4.96 -7.16 6.24
C PRO A 727 -3.99 -6.95 7.40
N ILE A 728 -3.12 -7.93 7.68
CA ILE A 728 -2.09 -7.81 8.72
C ILE A 728 -1.11 -6.69 8.37
N LEU A 729 -0.58 -6.67 7.14
CA LEU A 729 0.37 -5.64 6.71
C LEU A 729 -0.28 -4.25 6.71
N THR A 730 -1.52 -4.15 6.25
CA THR A 730 -2.31 -2.91 6.24
C THR A 730 -2.50 -2.35 7.64
N LEU A 731 -3.06 -3.15 8.55
CA LEU A 731 -3.29 -2.69 9.92
C LEU A 731 -1.98 -2.43 10.67
N ALA A 732 -0.95 -3.26 10.50
CA ALA A 732 0.34 -3.05 11.15
C ALA A 732 1.00 -1.74 10.71
N SER A 733 0.97 -1.44 9.40
CA SER A 733 1.58 -0.23 8.85
C SER A 733 0.83 1.03 9.29
N VAL A 734 -0.51 1.02 9.22
CA VAL A 734 -1.34 2.17 9.65
C VAL A 734 -1.30 2.37 11.16
N TRP A 735 -1.28 1.29 11.94
CA TRP A 735 -1.19 1.39 13.40
C TRP A 735 0.18 1.92 13.85
N ASP A 736 1.27 1.64 13.12
CA ASP A 736 2.60 2.21 13.42
C ASP A 736 2.57 3.74 13.47
N LEU A 737 1.81 4.37 12.57
CA LEU A 737 1.61 5.82 12.56
C LEU A 737 0.52 6.27 13.55
N THR A 738 -0.66 5.66 13.49
CA THR A 738 -1.87 6.25 14.08
C THR A 738 -2.15 5.80 15.51
N ARG A 739 -1.61 4.64 15.91
CA ARG A 739 -1.82 4.01 17.23
C ARG A 739 -3.29 3.82 17.63
N ARG A 740 -4.21 3.74 16.66
CA ARG A 740 -5.65 3.56 16.91
C ARG A 740 -5.96 2.19 17.54
N PRO A 741 -6.68 2.13 18.68
CA PRO A 741 -6.92 0.88 19.41
C PRO A 741 -7.75 -0.14 18.62
N GLU A 742 -8.70 0.32 17.80
CA GLU A 742 -9.53 -0.54 16.95
C GLU A 742 -8.72 -1.26 15.86
N HIS A 743 -7.68 -0.61 15.33
CA HIS A 743 -6.76 -1.22 14.36
C HIS A 743 -5.91 -2.30 15.03
N LEU A 744 -5.41 -2.04 16.25
CA LEU A 744 -4.65 -3.04 17.02
C LEU A 744 -5.50 -4.25 17.36
N ALA A 745 -6.74 -4.07 17.83
CA ALA A 745 -7.61 -5.19 18.18
C ALA A 745 -7.91 -6.10 16.99
N ALA A 746 -8.11 -5.53 15.79
CA ALA A 746 -8.27 -6.30 14.56
C ALA A 746 -6.97 -6.99 14.13
N LEU A 747 -5.84 -6.30 14.27
CA LEU A 747 -4.50 -6.80 13.94
C LEU A 747 -4.12 -7.99 14.82
N ASP A 748 -4.28 -7.88 16.14
CA ASP A 748 -3.99 -8.95 17.11
C ASP A 748 -4.79 -10.21 16.77
N ARG A 749 -6.05 -10.05 16.38
CA ARG A 749 -6.92 -11.17 15.96
C ARG A 749 -6.43 -11.86 14.69
N LEU A 750 -6.01 -11.09 13.69
CA LEU A 750 -5.48 -11.65 12.45
C LEU A 750 -4.13 -12.34 12.66
N VAL A 751 -3.24 -11.73 13.44
CA VAL A 751 -1.93 -12.30 13.78
C VAL A 751 -2.11 -13.59 14.58
N ASP A 752 -2.95 -13.57 15.61
CA ASP A 752 -3.24 -14.76 16.39
C ASP A 752 -3.82 -15.89 15.51
N PHE A 753 -4.75 -15.59 14.60
CA PHE A 753 -5.23 -16.57 13.63
C PHE A 753 -4.07 -17.12 12.77
N ALA A 754 -3.25 -16.23 12.18
CA ALA A 754 -2.15 -16.62 11.33
C ALA A 754 -1.13 -17.53 12.04
N LEU A 755 -0.78 -17.21 13.29
CA LEU A 755 0.13 -18.03 14.09
C LEU A 755 -0.46 -19.40 14.40
N ARG A 756 -1.75 -19.47 14.72
CA ARG A 756 -2.43 -20.71 15.13
C ARG A 756 -2.79 -21.65 13.98
N VAL A 757 -2.81 -21.15 12.74
CA VAL A 757 -2.95 -21.99 11.54
C VAL A 757 -1.63 -22.35 10.86
N GLN A 758 -0.48 -21.88 11.38
CA GLN A 758 0.83 -22.33 10.90
C GLN A 758 0.96 -23.83 11.15
N ASP A 759 1.38 -24.60 10.15
CA ASP A 759 1.41 -26.05 10.20
C ASP A 759 2.21 -26.54 11.43
N PRO A 760 1.59 -27.30 12.36
CA PRO A 760 2.23 -27.67 13.62
C PRO A 760 3.37 -28.68 13.45
N ARG A 761 3.48 -29.35 12.29
CA ARG A 761 4.51 -30.35 11.97
C ARG A 761 5.61 -29.77 11.09
N LEU A 762 5.21 -29.01 10.08
CA LEU A 762 6.11 -28.48 9.07
C LEU A 762 6.58 -27.05 9.34
N GLY A 763 5.88 -26.26 10.15
CA GLY A 763 6.28 -24.88 10.42
C GLY A 763 6.09 -23.92 9.24
N CYS A 764 5.43 -24.34 8.16
CA CYS A 764 5.06 -23.50 7.03
C CYS A 764 3.60 -23.04 7.11
N TRP A 765 3.24 -22.10 6.23
CA TRP A 765 1.84 -21.80 5.91
C TRP A 765 1.52 -22.45 4.58
N SER A 766 0.56 -23.34 4.60
CA SER A 766 0.20 -24.16 3.45
C SER A 766 -1.21 -23.82 2.99
N THR A 767 -1.38 -23.61 1.68
CA THR A 767 -2.70 -23.40 1.07
C THR A 767 -3.01 -24.52 0.07
N PRO A 768 -4.25 -25.03 0.01
CA PRO A 768 -4.73 -25.89 -1.07
C PRO A 768 -4.38 -25.35 -2.46
N PHE A 769 -4.11 -26.25 -3.41
CA PHE A 769 -3.81 -25.90 -4.79
C PHE A 769 -5.11 -25.80 -5.59
N TYR A 770 -5.34 -24.67 -6.27
CA TYR A 770 -6.63 -24.39 -6.91
C TYR A 770 -7.07 -25.44 -7.95
N GLU A 771 -6.12 -25.93 -8.77
CA GLU A 771 -6.39 -26.88 -9.86
C GLU A 771 -6.49 -28.33 -9.36
N GLU A 772 -5.83 -28.63 -8.24
CA GLU A 772 -5.85 -29.94 -7.59
C GLU A 772 -5.97 -29.69 -6.08
N PRO A 773 -7.18 -29.40 -5.56
CA PRO A 773 -7.39 -29.01 -4.15
C PRO A 773 -6.93 -30.07 -3.17
N VAL A 774 -6.81 -31.31 -3.65
CA VAL A 774 -6.08 -32.46 -3.11
C VAL A 774 -4.55 -32.28 -3.07
N HIS A 775 -3.98 -31.08 -3.16
CA HIS A 775 -2.56 -30.86 -2.96
C HIS A 775 -2.34 -29.55 -2.23
N HIS A 776 -1.42 -29.55 -1.28
CA HIS A 776 -1.09 -28.39 -0.47
C HIS A 776 0.19 -27.77 -1.02
N ARG A 777 0.21 -26.44 -1.14
CA ARG A 777 1.38 -25.66 -1.52
C ARG A 777 1.88 -24.91 -0.29
N PRO A 778 2.93 -25.41 0.39
CA PRO A 778 3.67 -24.63 1.37
C PRO A 778 4.62 -23.67 0.63
N SER A 779 4.06 -22.86 -0.28
CA SER A 779 4.83 -21.98 -1.16
C SER A 779 5.14 -20.67 -0.45
N PRO A 780 6.43 -20.35 -0.24
CA PRO A 780 6.81 -19.10 0.36
C PRO A 780 6.49 -17.87 -0.53
N ASP A 781 6.31 -18.07 -1.84
CA ASP A 781 5.99 -17.03 -2.84
C ASP A 781 4.77 -16.21 -2.45
N TYR A 782 3.64 -16.88 -2.19
CA TYR A 782 2.40 -16.19 -1.84
C TYR A 782 2.38 -15.72 -0.38
N SER A 783 3.30 -16.23 0.43
CA SER A 783 3.40 -15.92 1.86
C SER A 783 4.34 -14.75 2.16
N GLY A 784 5.06 -14.22 1.18
CA GLY A 784 5.98 -13.08 1.36
C GLY A 784 5.33 -11.87 2.05
N ILE A 785 4.10 -11.50 1.66
CA ILE A 785 3.34 -10.42 2.30
C ILE A 785 3.01 -10.76 3.76
N LEU A 786 2.58 -11.99 4.03
CA LEU A 786 2.30 -12.46 5.39
C LEU A 786 3.55 -12.34 6.26
N PHE A 787 4.72 -12.74 5.76
CA PHE A 787 5.98 -12.63 6.50
C PHE A 787 6.35 -11.18 6.79
N ARG A 788 6.19 -10.27 5.82
CA ARG A 788 6.42 -8.83 6.05
C ARG A 788 5.43 -8.25 7.08
N GLY A 789 4.16 -8.65 7.03
CA GLY A 789 3.14 -8.25 8.00
C GLY A 789 3.47 -8.73 9.43
N LEU A 790 3.80 -10.02 9.59
CA LEU A 790 4.19 -10.59 10.89
C LEU A 790 5.49 -9.97 11.41
N TYR A 791 6.49 -9.75 10.55
CA TYR A 791 7.73 -9.08 10.92
C TYR A 791 7.49 -7.63 11.39
N THR A 792 6.65 -6.88 10.67
CA THR A 792 6.27 -5.51 11.05
C THR A 792 5.55 -5.50 12.41
N TYR A 793 4.60 -6.42 12.62
CA TYR A 793 3.94 -6.59 13.91
C TYR A 793 4.92 -6.93 15.03
N TRP A 794 5.91 -7.79 14.78
CA TRP A 794 6.95 -8.10 15.76
C TRP A 794 7.83 -6.88 16.07
N GLN A 795 8.25 -6.10 15.07
CA GLN A 795 9.00 -4.85 15.29
C GLN A 795 8.24 -3.87 16.18
N LEU A 796 6.91 -3.92 16.13
CA LEU A 796 5.98 -3.05 16.83
C LEU A 796 5.66 -3.50 18.26
N THR A 797 5.67 -4.80 18.52
CA THR A 797 5.13 -5.38 19.77
C THR A 797 6.16 -6.21 20.54
N GLY A 798 7.17 -6.75 19.86
CA GLY A 798 8.11 -7.71 20.41
C GLY A 798 7.52 -9.10 20.67
N ASP A 799 6.34 -9.44 20.14
CA ASP A 799 5.62 -10.69 20.43
C ASP A 799 6.48 -11.94 20.19
N ALA A 800 6.79 -12.66 21.28
CA ALA A 800 7.63 -13.85 21.23
C ALA A 800 7.01 -14.98 20.39
N ARG A 801 5.68 -15.00 20.20
CA ARG A 801 5.01 -16.00 19.37
C ARG A 801 5.41 -15.87 17.91
N VAL A 802 5.61 -14.65 17.41
CA VAL A 802 6.03 -14.39 16.03
C VAL A 802 7.46 -14.87 15.81
N ALA A 803 8.38 -14.58 16.74
CA ALA A 803 9.76 -15.06 16.66
C ALA A 803 9.83 -16.61 16.59
N ARG A 804 9.04 -17.31 17.41
CA ARG A 804 8.94 -18.77 17.35
C ARG A 804 8.36 -19.28 16.03
N ALA A 805 7.42 -18.54 15.44
CA ALA A 805 6.86 -18.88 14.14
C ALA A 805 7.91 -18.78 13.02
N PHE A 806 8.78 -17.77 13.05
CA PHE A 806 9.92 -17.66 12.12
C PHE A 806 10.97 -18.75 12.33
N ASN A 807 11.28 -19.14 13.58
CA ASN A 807 12.19 -20.26 13.83
C ASN A 807 11.65 -21.59 13.27
N ARG A 808 10.33 -21.82 13.37
CA ARG A 808 9.67 -22.97 12.73
C ARG A 808 9.69 -22.89 11.20
N LEU A 809 9.61 -21.69 10.64
CA LEU A 809 9.77 -21.48 9.21
C LEU A 809 11.23 -21.74 8.76
N GLU A 810 12.22 -21.38 9.57
CA GLU A 810 13.62 -21.75 9.32
C GLU A 810 13.77 -23.28 9.22
N ASP A 811 13.19 -24.02 10.18
CA ASP A 811 13.23 -25.49 10.15
C ASP A 811 12.60 -26.04 8.87
N PHE A 812 11.51 -25.42 8.41
CA PHE A 812 10.89 -25.73 7.11
C PHE A 812 11.83 -25.52 5.93
N LEU A 813 12.38 -24.32 5.81
CA LEU A 813 13.21 -23.91 4.67
C LEU A 813 14.49 -24.76 4.58
N LEU A 814 15.07 -25.13 5.73
CA LEU A 814 16.28 -25.94 5.80
C LEU A 814 16.02 -27.45 5.86
N GLY A 815 14.75 -27.88 5.86
CA GLY A 815 14.38 -29.30 5.97
C GLY A 815 14.80 -29.94 7.30
N ARG A 816 14.93 -29.15 8.38
CA ARG A 816 15.34 -29.60 9.73
C ARG A 816 14.19 -30.27 10.49
N HIS A 817 13.55 -31.25 9.85
CA HIS A 817 12.44 -31.99 10.44
C HIS A 817 12.87 -33.36 10.97
N PRO A 818 12.22 -33.87 12.03
CA PRO A 818 12.31 -35.28 12.43
C PRO A 818 12.05 -36.25 11.27
N LEU A 819 12.64 -37.45 11.32
CA LEU A 819 12.50 -38.50 10.29
C LEU A 819 11.03 -38.79 9.93
N GLU A 820 10.15 -38.80 10.93
CA GLU A 820 8.72 -39.08 10.81
C GLU A 820 7.96 -38.03 9.97
N THR A 821 8.43 -36.79 10.00
CA THR A 821 7.87 -35.66 9.25
C THR A 821 8.48 -35.47 7.86
N ARG A 822 9.70 -35.99 7.62
CA ARG A 822 10.38 -35.87 6.32
C ARG A 822 9.65 -36.56 5.17
N ARG A 823 8.77 -37.54 5.46
CA ARG A 823 7.90 -38.17 4.44
C ARG A 823 6.98 -37.15 3.73
N TYR A 824 6.61 -36.07 4.41
CA TYR A 824 5.75 -35.00 3.87
C TYR A 824 6.50 -33.97 3.03
N LEU A 825 7.82 -34.09 2.90
CA LEU A 825 8.65 -33.17 2.11
C LEU A 825 9.08 -33.81 0.79
N ARG A 826 8.66 -35.05 0.53
CA ARG A 826 9.03 -35.78 -0.69
C ARG A 826 8.26 -35.21 -1.90
N PRO A 827 8.85 -35.22 -3.11
CA PRO A 827 8.16 -34.74 -4.31
C PRO A 827 6.83 -35.44 -4.59
N GLU A 828 6.71 -36.70 -4.16
CA GLU A 828 5.51 -37.54 -4.32
C GLU A 828 4.49 -37.34 -3.18
N SER A 829 4.79 -36.48 -2.21
CA SER A 829 3.87 -36.16 -1.12
C SER A 829 2.78 -35.19 -1.57
N TYR A 830 1.72 -35.10 -0.77
CA TYR A 830 0.63 -34.13 -0.99
C TYR A 830 1.11 -32.67 -0.96
N TYR A 831 2.22 -32.39 -0.26
CA TYR A 831 2.87 -31.11 -0.33
C TYR A 831 3.71 -31.05 -1.60
N ARG A 832 3.19 -30.36 -2.62
CA ARG A 832 4.02 -30.02 -3.78
C ARG A 832 4.96 -28.91 -3.37
N GLN A 833 6.16 -29.31 -2.95
CA GLN A 833 7.19 -28.37 -2.57
C GLN A 833 7.70 -27.65 -3.81
N THR A 834 7.34 -26.37 -3.92
CA THR A 834 8.02 -25.46 -4.81
C THR A 834 8.65 -24.39 -3.94
N ILE A 835 9.96 -24.52 -3.75
CA ILE A 835 10.80 -23.53 -3.08
C ILE A 835 11.24 -22.57 -4.17
N VAL A 836 10.40 -21.59 -4.47
CA VAL A 836 10.74 -20.45 -5.33
C VAL A 836 10.49 -19.15 -4.55
N ASN A 837 11.07 -18.04 -5.00
CA ASN A 837 10.94 -16.73 -4.37
C ASN A 837 11.18 -16.71 -2.84
N VAL A 838 12.19 -17.45 -2.37
CA VAL A 838 12.48 -17.59 -0.93
C VAL A 838 13.33 -16.47 -0.33
N GLY A 839 13.62 -15.40 -1.08
CA GLY A 839 14.49 -14.32 -0.59
C GLY A 839 13.94 -13.61 0.65
N VAL A 840 12.70 -13.09 0.61
CA VAL A 840 12.02 -12.51 1.80
C VAL A 840 11.96 -13.48 2.99
N PRO A 841 11.43 -14.72 2.86
CA PRO A 841 11.34 -15.62 3.99
C PRO A 841 12.71 -15.99 4.57
N CYS A 842 13.74 -16.22 3.74
CA CYS A 842 15.10 -16.47 4.23
C CYS A 842 15.66 -15.23 4.96
N ALA A 843 15.53 -14.04 4.37
CA ALA A 843 16.07 -12.81 4.93
C ALA A 843 15.42 -12.44 6.28
N LEU A 844 14.08 -12.54 6.36
CA LEU A 844 13.37 -12.25 7.61
C LEU A 844 13.61 -13.33 8.66
N SER A 845 13.61 -14.62 8.30
CA SER A 845 13.91 -15.70 9.26
C SER A 845 15.34 -15.62 9.79
N ALA A 846 16.31 -15.19 8.96
CA ALA A 846 17.69 -14.97 9.38
C ALA A 846 17.82 -13.94 10.52
N THR A 847 16.85 -13.02 10.67
CA THR A 847 16.83 -12.06 11.80
C THR A 847 16.58 -12.73 13.15
N PHE A 848 15.93 -13.91 13.16
CA PHE A 848 15.59 -14.66 14.37
C PHE A 848 16.51 -15.87 14.60
N SER A 849 17.23 -16.29 13.56
CA SER A 849 18.08 -17.48 13.59
C SER A 849 19.32 -17.28 14.45
N SER A 850 19.70 -18.32 15.19
CA SER A 850 21.00 -18.38 15.87
C SER A 850 22.16 -18.69 14.93
N ASP A 851 21.87 -19.22 13.74
CA ASP A 851 22.84 -19.56 12.69
C ASP A 851 22.24 -19.19 11.31
N PRO A 852 22.28 -17.90 10.93
CA PRO A 852 21.60 -17.42 9.73
C PRO A 852 22.27 -17.82 8.40
N GLY A 853 23.53 -18.28 8.42
CA GLY A 853 24.32 -18.59 7.23
C GLY A 853 23.64 -19.56 6.25
N PRO A 854 23.16 -20.74 6.71
CA PRO A 854 22.45 -21.69 5.86
C PRO A 854 21.18 -21.13 5.18
N LEU A 855 20.42 -20.25 5.86
CA LEU A 855 19.23 -19.62 5.28
C LEU A 855 19.59 -18.64 4.18
N ILE A 856 20.60 -17.80 4.43
CA ILE A 856 21.09 -16.82 3.46
C ILE A 856 21.61 -17.54 2.22
N GLU A 857 22.42 -18.59 2.40
CA GLU A 857 22.93 -19.38 1.27
C GLU A 857 21.84 -20.10 0.47
N LEU A 858 20.79 -20.61 1.14
CA LEU A 858 19.63 -21.16 0.45
C LEU A 858 18.96 -20.09 -0.43
N GLY A 859 18.72 -18.90 0.13
CA GLY A 859 18.14 -17.79 -0.61
C GLY A 859 18.98 -17.36 -1.81
N LEU A 860 20.30 -17.23 -1.63
CA LEU A 860 21.21 -16.74 -2.67
C LEU A 860 21.25 -17.73 -3.84
N LYS A 861 21.35 -19.03 -3.56
CA LYS A 861 21.33 -20.09 -4.59
C LYS A 861 20.03 -20.12 -5.38
N GLU A 862 18.89 -19.94 -4.71
CA GLU A 862 17.60 -19.90 -5.39
C GLU A 862 17.46 -18.67 -6.30
N LEU A 863 17.97 -17.52 -5.85
CA LEU A 863 17.95 -16.31 -6.67
C LEU A 863 18.92 -16.41 -7.86
N GLU A 864 20.14 -16.93 -7.66
CA GLU A 864 21.09 -17.23 -8.73
C GLU A 864 20.52 -18.18 -9.78
N ARG A 865 19.82 -19.25 -9.34
CA ARG A 865 19.13 -20.17 -10.24
C ARG A 865 18.06 -19.46 -11.08
N GLY A 866 17.41 -18.45 -10.51
CA GLY A 866 16.43 -17.61 -11.19
C GLY A 866 17.05 -16.62 -12.19
N PHE A 867 18.31 -16.21 -11.98
CA PHE A 867 19.03 -15.17 -12.72
C PHE A 867 20.47 -15.62 -13.06
N PRO A 868 20.63 -16.56 -14.02
CA PRO A 868 21.94 -17.09 -14.39
C PRO A 868 22.83 -16.03 -15.04
N ALA A 869 24.16 -16.25 -14.99
CA ALA A 869 25.14 -15.33 -15.54
C ALA A 869 25.01 -15.14 -17.06
N GLY A 870 25.20 -13.89 -17.52
CA GLY A 870 25.27 -13.53 -18.94
C GLY A 870 23.96 -13.13 -19.61
N GLU A 871 22.83 -13.16 -18.89
CA GLU A 871 21.52 -12.81 -19.45
C GLU A 871 20.74 -11.85 -18.55
N VAL A 872 20.25 -10.75 -19.14
CA VAL A 872 19.24 -9.89 -18.52
C VAL A 872 17.88 -10.57 -18.69
N LYS A 873 17.24 -10.94 -17.58
CA LYS A 873 15.97 -11.64 -17.59
C LYS A 873 14.81 -10.67 -17.49
N ALA A 874 13.87 -10.75 -18.43
CA ALA A 874 12.60 -10.03 -18.31
C ALA A 874 11.78 -10.58 -17.14
N VAL A 875 11.32 -9.68 -16.27
CA VAL A 875 10.44 -10.00 -15.14
C VAL A 875 9.07 -9.36 -15.40
N GLY A 876 8.00 -10.14 -15.19
CA GLY A 876 6.63 -9.63 -15.38
C GLY A 876 6.28 -8.57 -14.34
N VAL A 877 5.55 -7.54 -14.75
CA VAL A 877 5.26 -6.35 -13.93
C VAL A 877 4.65 -6.73 -12.57
N ARG A 878 3.68 -7.64 -12.55
CA ARG A 878 3.04 -8.09 -11.30
C ARG A 878 3.96 -8.86 -10.35
N SER A 879 4.94 -9.60 -10.90
CA SER A 879 5.87 -10.40 -10.09
C SER A 879 7.08 -9.60 -9.60
N ALA A 880 7.40 -8.50 -10.28
CA ALA A 880 8.60 -7.73 -10.04
C ALA A 880 8.74 -7.21 -8.60
N PRO A 881 7.70 -6.65 -7.94
CA PRO A 881 7.82 -6.21 -6.55
C PRO A 881 8.26 -7.32 -5.60
N GLY A 882 7.70 -8.54 -5.77
CA GLY A 882 8.05 -9.71 -4.98
C GLY A 882 9.48 -10.17 -5.22
N VAL A 883 9.89 -10.28 -6.48
CA VAL A 883 11.24 -10.74 -6.87
C VAL A 883 12.32 -9.73 -6.44
N PHE A 884 12.11 -8.46 -6.74
CA PHE A 884 13.13 -7.44 -6.50
C PHE A 884 13.20 -6.97 -5.05
N SER A 885 12.10 -7.00 -4.30
CA SER A 885 12.19 -6.82 -2.83
C SER A 885 12.83 -8.03 -2.14
N SER A 886 12.59 -9.25 -2.65
CA SER A 886 13.19 -10.47 -2.09
C SER A 886 14.72 -10.45 -2.17
N GLY A 887 15.28 -10.11 -3.33
CA GLY A 887 16.74 -10.02 -3.45
C GLY A 887 17.33 -8.84 -2.66
N ALA A 888 16.67 -7.68 -2.61
CA ALA A 888 17.11 -6.55 -1.79
C ALA A 888 17.22 -6.93 -0.29
N HIS A 889 16.21 -7.60 0.26
CA HIS A 889 16.24 -8.06 1.64
C HIS A 889 17.30 -9.12 1.91
N LEU A 890 17.46 -10.05 0.96
CA LEU A 890 18.44 -11.11 1.08
C LEU A 890 19.88 -10.59 1.04
N ILE A 891 20.18 -9.66 0.13
CA ILE A 891 21.49 -8.97 0.08
C ILE A 891 21.72 -8.20 1.39
N GLY A 892 20.69 -7.54 1.92
CA GLY A 892 20.73 -6.88 3.22
C GLY A 892 21.10 -7.83 4.36
N ALA A 893 20.42 -8.98 4.43
CA ALA A 893 20.69 -10.01 5.44
C ALA A 893 22.10 -10.62 5.28
N HIS A 894 22.56 -10.84 4.04
CA HIS A 894 23.91 -11.30 3.75
C HIS A 894 24.97 -10.31 4.25
N ALA A 895 24.82 -9.03 3.92
CA ALA A 895 25.75 -7.99 4.35
C ALA A 895 25.80 -7.83 5.88
N ALA A 896 24.66 -7.96 6.56
CA ALA A 896 24.60 -7.93 8.01
C ALA A 896 25.29 -9.15 8.67
N HIS A 897 25.20 -10.33 8.05
CA HIS A 897 25.89 -11.53 8.52
C HIS A 897 27.40 -11.47 8.27
N ALA A 898 27.84 -10.99 7.11
CA ALA A 898 29.22 -11.22 6.64
C ALA A 898 30.32 -10.65 7.56
N GLU A 899 29.99 -9.73 8.48
CA GLU A 899 30.89 -8.82 9.20
C GLU A 899 31.87 -8.07 8.25
N PRO A 900 32.16 -6.78 8.50
CA PRO A 900 33.30 -6.16 7.85
C PRO A 900 34.57 -6.81 8.41
N GLU A 901 35.47 -7.31 7.56
CA GLU A 901 36.88 -7.44 7.95
C GLU A 901 37.30 -6.09 8.56
N GLN A 902 37.68 -6.10 9.84
CA GLN A 902 38.08 -4.92 10.63
C GLN A 902 39.24 -4.15 9.99
#